data_AF-A0A948Z6A9-F1
#
_entry.id   AF-A0A948Z6A9-F1
#
_cell.length_a   1.000
_cell.length_b   1.000
_cell.length_c   1.000
_cell.angle_alpha   90.00
_cell.angle_beta   90.00
_cell.angle_gamma   90.00
#
_symmetry.space_group_name_H-M   'P 1'
#
loop_
_entity.id
_entity.type
_entity.pdbx_description
1 polymer ?
#
loop_
_entity_poly.entity_id
_entity_poly.type
_entity_poly.pdbx_seq_one_letter_code
_entity_poly.pdbx_strand_id
1 'polypeptide(L)'
;MKFKSNPKIFNDKIIIAKITNLANHPNADKLQIVTLDIKSKKPVHIVCGANNLKTNQIVPLVLPDGQVLDPKNNLFSISVAKIRDVESHGMICSPAELGVGSDSQNIWILPNRLKKHIGKPLSSFLDTLRLPLKLVKNKQKKIKQDTQTVKNLKDYILKACKKLNLEIDQNQIILTHPPDSKFGHFSANIAFILAKKLKQNPIKLADQFKKELDNIVDKNTLVEKIEIAPPGFINFYFKKDFLLKQAEKLNYQIEFKKSLKQYNHGKTVVIDYSAPNIAKPFGIGHLRSTNIGQAIYNTYKILGWNCIGDNHLGDWGTQFGKLIVAIKKWATKDISKMSISDLEKLYVKFHTKSKEDESLITAGRQWFSKLEKGDTEARQLWQQCVDISLKEFNRVYELLDIKTDYAYGESFYLKMLPNIIQQFVDKKIATKSQGALIVEFDNLPPAILQKSDGATTYLTRDLATIKYRLDTWNPDLIIYEVGADQTLHFKQVFQAVKKIGWKTEFIHIAHGLIRWPTGKFSTRKGDTIHLSNVIDKAIKKATKIAKSSLINKTLTSTQKKDMINAVAIGAIKFNDLVQDPKRDIIFDWNKIMGLQGDSGPYLQYTYARCKSVLAKTKIKEQKNLNNLPQQINHEEQQLLDIFYQFKEKIIESAQRFSPSVICQYLLSVARAYNEFYSKHKIIGDKQEIFRIFLTQATSNVLKTGLNLLGIKAVEKM
;
A
#
# COMPACT_ATOMS: atom_id res chain seq x y z
N MET A 1 24.50 -8.05 3.93
CA MET A 1 25.67 -7.17 4.12
C MET A 1 26.26 -7.50 5.48
N LYS A 2 27.60 -7.64 5.64
CA LYS A 2 28.19 -7.59 6.99
C LYS A 2 27.84 -6.23 7.58
N PHE A 3 27.39 -6.15 8.84
CA PHE A 3 27.42 -4.84 9.52
C PHE A 3 28.88 -4.39 9.43
N LYS A 4 29.17 -3.28 8.75
CA LYS A 4 30.49 -2.65 8.91
C LYS A 4 30.47 -2.13 10.34
N SER A 5 30.97 -2.92 11.28
CA SER A 5 31.13 -2.49 12.67
C SER A 5 32.00 -1.24 12.62
N ASN A 6 31.41 -0.08 12.91
CA ASN A 6 32.22 1.09 13.23
C ASN A 6 32.82 0.79 14.61
N PRO A 7 34.12 0.50 14.74
CA PRO A 7 34.72 0.09 16.00
C PRO A 7 34.59 1.18 17.08
N LYS A 8 34.37 2.43 16.67
CA LYS A 8 34.09 3.55 17.57
C LYS A 8 32.70 3.45 18.25
N ILE A 9 31.71 2.88 17.56
CA ILE A 9 30.36 2.67 18.09
C ILE A 9 30.28 1.32 18.80
N PHE A 10 30.66 0.24 18.12
CA PHE A 10 30.55 -1.12 18.67
C PHE A 10 31.76 -1.54 19.50
N ASN A 11 32.00 -0.80 20.58
CA ASN A 11 32.98 -1.12 21.62
C ASN A 11 32.36 -1.96 22.75
N ASP A 12 33.10 -2.14 23.83
CA ASP A 12 32.69 -2.85 25.05
C ASP A 12 31.62 -2.11 25.88
N LYS A 13 31.35 -0.83 25.58
CA LYS A 13 30.34 0.01 26.26
C LYS A 13 28.92 -0.16 25.71
N ILE A 14 28.75 -0.85 24.58
CA ILE A 14 27.43 -1.24 24.07
C ILE A 14 27.16 -2.69 24.45
N ILE A 15 26.25 -2.90 25.41
CA ILE A 15 25.96 -4.21 25.98
C ILE A 15 24.51 -4.64 25.74
N ILE A 16 24.27 -5.94 25.90
CA ILE A 16 22.94 -6.53 25.86
C ILE A 16 22.28 -6.37 27.24
N ALA A 17 21.13 -5.71 27.32
CA ALA A 17 20.39 -5.50 28.56
C ALA A 17 18.95 -6.03 28.45
N LYS A 18 18.32 -6.30 29.60
CA LYS A 18 16.90 -6.70 29.69
C LYS A 18 16.10 -5.67 30.49
N ILE A 19 14.97 -5.22 29.95
CA ILE A 19 14.05 -4.36 30.69
C ILE A 19 13.36 -5.17 31.78
N THR A 20 13.54 -4.79 33.04
CA THR A 20 12.89 -5.42 34.19
C THR A 20 11.70 -4.63 34.69
N ASN A 21 11.77 -3.29 34.65
CA ASN A 21 10.69 -2.42 35.09
C ASN A 21 10.57 -1.16 34.22
N LEU A 22 9.35 -0.65 34.08
CA LEU A 22 9.01 0.61 33.43
C LEU A 22 8.10 1.41 34.37
N ALA A 23 8.57 2.56 34.82
CA ALA A 23 7.78 3.48 35.65
C ALA A 23 7.64 4.82 34.93
N ASN A 24 6.52 5.52 35.12
CA ASN A 24 6.39 6.88 34.61
C ASN A 24 7.36 7.80 35.34
N HIS A 25 7.93 8.77 34.63
CA HIS A 25 8.80 9.75 35.24
C HIS A 25 7.97 10.69 36.15
N PRO A 26 8.37 10.92 37.41
CA PRO A 26 7.56 11.66 38.39
C PRO A 26 7.27 13.10 37.95
N ASN A 27 8.23 13.72 37.23
CA ASN A 27 8.17 15.12 36.81
C ASN A 27 8.01 15.31 35.27
N ALA A 28 7.55 14.30 34.52
CA ALA A 28 7.33 14.41 33.07
C ALA A 28 6.37 13.37 32.46
N ASP A 29 5.31 13.84 31.82
CA ASP A 29 4.25 12.99 31.21
C ASP A 29 4.71 12.16 30.00
N LYS A 30 5.84 12.50 29.40
CA LYS A 30 6.36 11.87 28.16
C LYS A 30 7.65 11.09 28.36
N LEU A 31 8.11 10.96 29.61
CA LEU A 31 9.33 10.24 29.95
C LEU A 31 9.01 9.07 30.88
N GLN A 32 9.80 8.02 30.77
CA GLN A 32 9.71 6.83 31.60
C GLN A 32 11.08 6.51 32.19
N ILE A 33 11.09 6.03 33.43
CA ILE A 33 12.25 5.46 34.08
C ILE A 33 12.28 3.97 33.74
N VAL A 34 13.31 3.56 33.02
CA VAL A 34 13.52 2.18 32.57
C VAL A 34 14.58 1.56 33.46
N THR A 35 14.23 0.44 34.11
CA THR A 35 15.19 -0.35 34.88
C THR A 35 15.67 -1.52 34.02
N LEU A 36 16.99 -1.67 33.92
CA LEU A 36 17.67 -2.62 33.05
C LEU A 36 18.53 -3.57 33.88
N ASP A 37 18.32 -4.87 33.66
CA ASP A 37 19.21 -5.93 34.13
C ASP A 37 20.33 -6.14 33.12
N ILE A 38 21.56 -6.08 33.63
CA ILE A 38 22.81 -6.31 32.89
C ILE A 38 23.64 -7.47 33.49
N LYS A 39 23.01 -8.34 34.31
CA LYS A 39 23.68 -9.42 35.07
C LYS A 39 24.76 -8.96 36.05
N SER A 40 24.77 -7.68 36.44
CA SER A 40 25.62 -7.16 37.52
C SER A 40 24.85 -7.14 38.86
N LYS A 41 25.54 -6.94 39.99
CA LYS A 41 24.91 -6.87 41.33
C LYS A 41 23.93 -5.69 41.49
N LYS A 42 23.94 -4.69 40.60
CA LYS A 42 23.08 -3.50 40.66
C LYS A 42 22.44 -3.21 39.30
N PRO A 43 21.10 -3.05 39.21
CA PRO A 43 20.44 -2.71 37.96
C PRO A 43 20.82 -1.29 37.49
N VAL A 44 20.72 -1.04 36.18
CA VAL A 44 20.95 0.27 35.59
C VAL A 44 19.62 0.98 35.37
N HIS A 45 19.56 2.26 35.73
CA HIS A 45 18.38 3.10 35.53
C HIS A 45 18.65 4.14 34.44
N ILE A 46 17.74 4.25 33.48
CA ILE A 46 17.80 5.29 32.44
C ILE A 46 16.46 5.99 32.32
N VAL A 47 16.48 7.22 31.81
CA VAL A 47 15.28 7.98 31.45
C VAL A 47 15.11 7.90 29.94
N CYS A 48 13.95 7.44 29.48
CA CYS A 48 13.66 7.24 28.07
C CYS A 48 12.31 7.84 27.67
N GLY A 49 12.24 8.45 26.48
CA GLY A 49 11.00 8.98 25.90
C GLY A 49 10.39 8.07 24.82
N ALA A 50 10.88 6.84 24.67
CA ALA A 50 10.40 5.92 23.63
C ALA A 50 9.10 5.22 24.05
N ASN A 51 8.11 5.22 23.15
CA ASN A 51 6.77 4.69 23.45
C ASN A 51 6.61 3.19 23.11
N ASN A 52 7.66 2.54 22.60
CA ASN A 52 7.62 1.15 22.13
C ASN A 52 8.21 0.13 23.13
N LEU A 53 8.37 0.52 24.40
CA LEU A 53 9.01 -0.30 25.44
C LEU A 53 8.01 -1.21 26.17
N LYS A 54 8.45 -2.43 26.48
CA LYS A 54 7.73 -3.39 27.34
C LYS A 54 8.72 -4.11 28.26
N THR A 55 8.25 -4.51 29.44
CA THR A 55 9.03 -5.38 30.33
C THR A 55 9.40 -6.69 29.65
N ASN A 56 10.52 -7.29 30.06
CA ASN A 56 11.15 -8.49 29.50
C ASN A 56 11.75 -8.37 28.09
N GLN A 57 11.71 -7.21 27.44
CA GLN A 57 12.42 -6.99 26.17
C GLN A 57 13.93 -6.99 26.36
N ILE A 58 14.66 -7.50 25.36
CA ILE A 58 16.12 -7.43 25.28
C ILE A 58 16.49 -6.26 24.37
N VAL A 59 17.37 -5.38 24.80
CA VAL A 59 17.70 -4.11 24.14
C VAL A 59 19.21 -3.85 24.16
N PRO A 60 19.74 -3.08 23.18
CA PRO A 60 21.10 -2.57 23.28
C PRO A 60 21.12 -1.40 24.28
N LEU A 61 21.94 -1.50 25.31
CA LEU A 61 22.22 -0.43 26.26
C LEU A 61 23.62 0.10 26.01
N VAL A 62 23.73 1.40 25.81
CA VAL A 62 25.00 2.14 25.77
C VAL A 62 25.24 2.69 27.17
N LEU A 63 26.33 2.24 27.78
CA LEU A 63 26.80 2.73 29.08
C LEU A 63 27.50 4.09 28.91
N PRO A 64 27.70 4.84 30.01
CA PRO A 64 28.54 6.04 30.00
C PRO A 64 29.91 5.78 29.35
N ASP A 65 30.40 6.79 28.64
CA ASP A 65 31.58 6.80 27.77
C ASP A 65 31.44 5.99 26.46
N GLY A 66 30.27 5.38 26.21
CA GLY A 66 29.94 4.78 24.92
C GLY A 66 29.58 5.81 23.85
N GLN A 67 29.72 5.46 22.56
CA GLN A 67 29.43 6.36 21.44
C GLN A 67 28.23 5.91 20.62
N VAL A 68 27.43 6.87 20.16
CA VAL A 68 26.28 6.70 19.25
C VAL A 68 26.32 7.74 18.14
N LEU A 69 25.46 7.60 17.12
CA LEU A 69 25.25 8.61 16.10
C LEU A 69 24.14 9.58 16.49
N ASP A 70 24.40 10.88 16.34
CA ASP A 70 23.37 11.92 16.42
C ASP A 70 22.52 11.97 15.12
N PRO A 71 21.42 12.76 15.07
CA PRO A 71 20.59 12.90 13.86
C PRO A 71 21.30 13.46 12.62
N LYS A 72 22.50 14.04 12.77
CA LYS A 72 23.36 14.55 11.69
C LYS A 72 24.46 13.54 11.31
N ASN A 73 24.44 12.33 11.87
CA ASN A 73 25.44 11.27 11.72
C ASN A 73 26.83 11.58 12.29
N ASN A 74 26.94 12.47 13.28
CA ASN A 74 28.17 12.69 14.04
C ASN A 74 28.24 11.73 15.24
N LEU A 75 29.46 11.39 15.67
CA LEU A 75 29.66 10.61 16.89
C LEU A 75 29.36 11.48 18.12
N PHE A 76 28.53 10.95 19.02
CA PHE A 76 28.12 11.56 20.27
C PHE A 76 28.41 10.61 21.43
N SER A 77 29.09 11.09 22.47
CA SER A 77 29.42 10.30 23.67
C SER A 77 28.30 10.39 24.70
N ILE A 78 27.90 9.24 25.24
CA ILE A 78 26.91 9.13 26.30
C ILE A 78 27.58 9.39 27.66
N SER A 79 27.02 10.30 28.45
CA SER A 79 27.43 10.56 29.84
C SER A 79 26.23 10.36 30.78
N VAL A 80 26.51 10.30 32.09
CA VAL A 80 25.45 10.36 33.10
C VAL A 80 24.83 11.75 33.06
N ALA A 81 23.51 11.83 32.88
CA ALA A 81 22.78 13.09 32.78
C ALA A 81 21.62 13.12 33.78
N LYS A 82 21.44 14.25 34.46
CA LYS A 82 20.27 14.49 35.32
C LYS A 82 19.14 15.08 34.47
N ILE A 83 18.09 14.30 34.24
CA ILE A 83 16.93 14.68 33.44
C ILE A 83 15.77 14.91 34.41
N ARG A 84 15.38 16.17 34.62
CA ARG A 84 14.27 16.57 35.51
C ARG A 84 14.32 15.91 36.89
N ASP A 85 15.51 15.98 37.48
CA ASP A 85 15.88 15.47 38.80
C ASP A 85 16.09 13.96 38.95
N VAL A 86 16.02 13.21 37.84
CA VAL A 86 16.36 11.78 37.82
C VAL A 86 17.64 11.58 37.00
N GLU A 87 18.61 10.88 37.58
CA GLU A 87 19.83 10.51 36.84
C GLU A 87 19.57 9.39 35.83
N SER A 88 20.04 9.57 34.61
CA SER A 88 20.03 8.58 33.54
C SER A 88 21.45 8.04 33.32
N HIS A 89 21.66 6.76 33.65
CA HIS A 89 22.96 6.09 33.63
C HIS A 89 23.19 5.33 32.32
N GLY A 90 22.97 6.00 31.19
CA GLY A 90 23.13 5.43 29.86
C GLY A 90 21.93 5.68 28.95
N MET A 91 21.93 4.99 27.80
CA MET A 91 20.93 5.16 26.75
C MET A 91 20.61 3.83 26.06
N ILE A 92 19.33 3.51 25.87
CA ILE A 92 18.91 2.46 24.95
C ILE A 92 18.75 3.05 23.55
N CYS A 93 19.17 2.32 22.53
CA CYS A 93 19.33 2.89 21.19
C CYS A 93 18.43 2.26 20.12
N SER A 94 18.07 3.08 19.16
CA SER A 94 17.48 2.72 17.87
C SER A 94 18.52 2.15 16.90
N PRO A 95 18.08 1.49 15.81
CA PRO A 95 18.99 1.05 14.75
C PRO A 95 19.81 2.17 14.10
N ALA A 96 19.25 3.38 13.97
CA ALA A 96 19.94 4.53 13.39
C ALA A 96 21.07 5.06 14.27
N GLU A 97 20.84 5.21 15.57
CA GLU A 97 21.85 5.68 16.54
C GLU A 97 23.04 4.72 16.65
N LEU A 98 22.83 3.44 16.34
CA LEU A 98 23.89 2.42 16.29
C LEU A 98 24.51 2.24 14.91
N GLY A 99 24.06 3.00 13.90
CA GLY A 99 24.58 2.91 12.53
C GLY A 99 24.28 1.58 11.82
N VAL A 100 23.26 0.84 12.27
CA VAL A 100 22.89 -0.50 11.76
C VAL A 100 21.56 -0.54 11.00
N GLY A 101 20.82 0.57 10.97
CA GLY A 101 19.58 0.72 10.22
C GLY A 101 19.20 2.20 10.05
N SER A 102 18.07 2.47 9.39
CA SER A 102 17.58 3.84 9.16
C SER A 102 16.42 4.24 10.08
N ASP A 103 15.98 3.36 10.99
CA ASP A 103 14.92 3.66 11.95
C ASP A 103 15.52 4.42 13.14
N SER A 104 15.11 5.67 13.32
CA SER A 104 15.47 6.55 14.43
C SER A 104 14.33 6.77 15.41
N GLN A 105 13.13 6.21 15.15
CA GLN A 105 11.93 6.46 15.95
C GLN A 105 11.69 5.36 16.98
N ASN A 106 12.17 4.13 16.75
CA ASN A 106 11.95 2.99 17.63
C ASN A 106 13.25 2.45 18.22
N ILE A 107 13.22 2.11 19.51
CA ILE A 107 14.33 1.37 20.15
C ILE A 107 14.47 0.00 19.51
N TRP A 108 15.72 -0.42 19.27
CA TRP A 108 16.01 -1.70 18.67
C TRP A 108 15.74 -2.83 19.66
N ILE A 109 14.71 -3.65 19.42
CA ILE A 109 14.45 -4.84 20.21
C ILE A 109 15.29 -6.01 19.68
N LEU A 110 16.20 -6.51 20.52
CA LEU A 110 17.08 -7.63 20.19
C LEU A 110 16.31 -8.97 20.30
N PRO A 111 16.67 -9.98 19.48
CA PRO A 111 16.02 -11.29 19.53
C PRO A 111 16.18 -12.00 20.89
N ASN A 112 15.12 -12.67 21.35
CA ASN A 112 15.09 -13.39 22.64
C ASN A 112 16.22 -14.42 22.83
N ARG A 113 16.79 -14.98 21.76
CA ARG A 113 17.95 -15.88 21.84
C ARG A 113 19.19 -15.25 22.50
N LEU A 114 19.27 -13.91 22.55
CA LEU A 114 20.35 -13.19 23.23
C LEU A 114 20.12 -13.02 24.74
N LYS A 115 18.98 -13.46 25.29
CA LYS A 115 18.70 -13.40 26.72
C LYS A 115 19.78 -14.07 27.58
N LYS A 116 20.42 -15.13 27.07
CA LYS A 116 21.53 -15.80 27.77
C LYS A 116 22.83 -14.97 27.82
N HIS A 117 22.93 -13.92 27.01
CA HIS A 117 24.10 -13.07 26.82
C HIS A 117 23.94 -11.65 27.40
N ILE A 118 22.93 -11.42 28.25
CA ILE A 118 22.79 -10.16 29.00
C ILE A 118 24.12 -9.82 29.72
N GLY A 119 24.51 -8.55 29.68
CA GLY A 119 25.77 -8.03 30.25
C GLY A 119 26.99 -8.16 29.33
N LYS A 120 26.91 -8.90 28.22
CA LYS A 120 28.02 -9.04 27.28
C LYS A 120 28.02 -7.92 26.21
N PRO A 121 29.20 -7.54 25.68
CA PRO A 121 29.28 -6.62 24.55
C PRO A 121 28.47 -7.09 23.36
N LEU A 122 27.66 -6.19 22.80
CA LEU A 122 26.80 -6.46 21.64
C LEU A 122 27.62 -6.75 20.38
N SER A 123 28.80 -6.14 20.27
CA SER A 123 29.76 -6.31 19.18
C SER A 123 30.05 -7.79 18.88
N SER A 124 30.24 -8.60 19.94
CA SER A 124 30.48 -10.04 19.87
C SER A 124 29.34 -10.86 19.27
N PHE A 125 28.15 -10.26 19.14
CA PHE A 125 26.94 -10.92 18.65
C PHE A 125 26.39 -10.29 17.37
N LEU A 126 27.02 -9.24 16.80
CA LEU A 126 26.52 -8.55 15.61
C LEU A 126 26.35 -9.48 14.40
N ASP A 127 27.29 -10.40 14.20
CA ASP A 127 27.21 -11.38 13.12
C ASP A 127 26.09 -12.40 13.34
N THR A 128 25.75 -12.69 14.60
CA THR A 128 24.61 -13.54 14.94
C THR A 128 23.30 -12.78 14.83
N LEU A 129 23.30 -11.48 15.14
CA LEU A 129 22.18 -10.52 15.09
C LEU A 129 21.76 -10.11 13.70
N ARG A 130 22.40 -10.67 12.67
CA ARG A 130 21.84 -10.67 11.32
C ARG A 130 20.36 -10.99 11.46
N LEU A 131 19.54 -9.97 11.23
CA LEU A 131 18.24 -10.18 10.62
C LEU A 131 18.56 -11.14 9.48
N PRO A 132 17.84 -12.26 9.33
CA PRO A 132 17.77 -12.77 7.99
C PRO A 132 17.32 -11.53 7.19
N LEU A 133 18.23 -10.98 6.39
CA LEU A 133 17.98 -10.89 4.98
C LEU A 133 17.51 -12.30 4.61
N LYS A 134 16.24 -12.57 4.93
CA LYS A 134 15.33 -12.84 3.87
C LYS A 134 15.69 -11.74 2.85
N LEU A 135 16.60 -12.08 1.92
CA LEU A 135 16.09 -12.60 0.66
C LEU A 135 14.73 -13.19 0.99
N VAL A 136 13.78 -12.29 1.04
CA VAL A 136 12.45 -12.57 0.65
C VAL A 136 12.72 -13.00 -0.81
N LYS A 137 13.18 -14.25 -1.00
CA LYS A 137 12.34 -15.27 -1.57
C LYS A 137 10.99 -15.07 -0.88
N ASN A 138 10.31 -14.00 -1.29
CA ASN A 138 8.91 -14.03 -1.58
C ASN A 138 8.88 -15.20 -2.56
N LYS A 139 8.73 -16.37 -1.98
CA LYS A 139 7.92 -17.42 -2.54
C LYS A 139 6.45 -17.02 -2.44
N GLN A 140 6.09 -15.78 -2.08
CA GLN A 140 5.05 -15.12 -2.87
C GLN A 140 5.63 -15.10 -4.28
N LYS A 141 5.18 -16.00 -5.17
CA LYS A 141 5.40 -15.82 -6.60
C LYS A 141 4.84 -14.44 -6.94
N LYS A 142 5.67 -13.39 -6.82
CA LYS A 142 5.37 -12.09 -7.43
C LYS A 142 4.99 -12.44 -8.85
N ILE A 143 3.93 -11.84 -9.35
CA ILE A 143 3.65 -11.83 -10.78
C ILE A 143 4.97 -11.38 -11.43
N LYS A 144 5.78 -12.30 -11.95
CA LYS A 144 7.08 -11.99 -12.53
C LYS A 144 6.84 -11.97 -14.01
N GLN A 145 6.26 -10.87 -14.46
CA GLN A 145 5.91 -10.70 -15.85
C GLN A 145 6.63 -9.49 -16.37
N ASP A 146 7.68 -9.79 -17.12
CA ASP A 146 8.42 -8.82 -17.89
C ASP A 146 7.60 -8.48 -19.15
N THR A 147 7.71 -7.24 -19.60
CA THR A 147 7.25 -6.88 -20.95
C THR A 147 8.08 -7.62 -22.00
N GLN A 148 7.57 -7.72 -23.23
CA GLN A 148 8.33 -8.34 -24.31
C GLN A 148 9.68 -7.65 -24.51
N THR A 149 9.73 -6.32 -24.34
CA THR A 149 10.98 -5.53 -24.39
C THR A 149 11.99 -6.00 -23.34
N VAL A 150 11.57 -6.10 -22.07
CA VAL A 150 12.44 -6.56 -20.98
C VAL A 150 12.88 -8.02 -21.19
N LYS A 151 11.99 -8.89 -21.68
CA LYS A 151 12.33 -10.27 -22.03
C LYS A 151 13.41 -10.31 -23.12
N ASN A 152 13.21 -9.59 -24.22
CA ASN A 152 14.18 -9.52 -25.31
C ASN A 152 15.56 -9.04 -24.84
N LEU A 153 15.61 -7.99 -24.02
CA LEU A 153 16.87 -7.49 -23.47
C LEU A 153 17.55 -8.50 -22.55
N LYS A 154 16.80 -9.18 -21.67
CA LYS A 154 17.34 -10.27 -20.83
C LYS A 154 17.87 -11.42 -21.68
N ASP A 155 17.16 -11.78 -22.74
CA ASP A 155 17.57 -12.86 -23.65
C ASP A 155 18.85 -12.51 -24.42
N TYR A 156 19.01 -11.25 -24.85
CA TYR A 156 20.27 -10.77 -25.43
C TYR A 156 21.43 -10.85 -24.43
N ILE A 157 21.20 -10.41 -23.19
CA ILE A 157 22.21 -10.50 -22.12
C ILE A 157 22.57 -11.97 -21.84
N LEU A 158 21.58 -12.87 -21.79
CA LEU A 158 21.83 -14.31 -21.61
C LEU A 158 22.64 -14.91 -22.76
N LYS A 159 22.34 -14.54 -24.00
CA LYS A 159 23.11 -14.97 -25.18
C LYS A 159 24.56 -14.45 -25.11
N ALA A 160 24.76 -13.20 -24.70
CA ALA A 160 26.09 -12.65 -24.48
C ALA A 160 26.84 -13.39 -23.36
N CYS A 161 26.17 -13.70 -22.23
CA CYS A 161 26.75 -14.54 -21.17
C CYS A 161 27.23 -15.89 -21.71
N LYS A 162 26.40 -16.57 -22.52
CA LYS A 162 26.77 -17.86 -23.13
C LYS A 162 28.02 -17.76 -24.01
N LYS A 163 28.11 -16.73 -24.86
CA LYS A 163 29.29 -16.51 -25.70
C LYS A 163 30.56 -16.19 -24.89
N LEU A 164 30.41 -15.55 -23.74
CA LEU A 164 31.51 -15.28 -22.81
C LEU A 164 31.80 -16.46 -21.86
N ASN A 165 31.15 -17.62 -22.03
CA ASN A 165 31.24 -18.78 -21.13
C ASN A 165 30.91 -18.44 -19.66
N LEU A 166 29.89 -17.60 -19.46
CA LEU A 166 29.42 -17.16 -18.14
C LEU A 166 28.05 -17.75 -17.83
N GLU A 167 27.91 -18.39 -16.68
CA GLU A 167 26.63 -18.91 -16.21
C GLU A 167 25.89 -17.93 -15.28
N ILE A 168 24.64 -17.65 -15.64
CA ILE A 168 23.75 -16.84 -14.81
C ILE A 168 22.28 -17.23 -15.00
N ASP A 169 21.53 -17.28 -13.91
CA ASP A 169 20.07 -17.40 -13.95
C ASP A 169 19.48 -16.08 -14.46
N GLN A 170 18.52 -16.15 -15.39
CA GLN A 170 17.79 -15.00 -15.93
C GLN A 170 17.23 -14.08 -14.84
N ASN A 171 16.82 -14.64 -13.70
CA ASN A 171 16.31 -13.89 -12.54
C ASN A 171 17.36 -13.02 -11.85
N GLN A 172 18.65 -13.26 -12.08
CA GLN A 172 19.75 -12.45 -11.58
C GLN A 172 20.06 -11.25 -12.50
N ILE A 173 19.52 -11.24 -13.72
CA ILE A 173 19.64 -10.09 -14.63
C ILE A 173 18.63 -9.03 -14.20
N ILE A 174 19.16 -7.93 -13.67
CA ILE A 174 18.39 -6.77 -13.25
C ILE A 174 18.51 -5.71 -14.33
N LEU A 175 17.37 -5.34 -14.91
CA LEU A 175 17.22 -4.21 -15.81
C LEU A 175 16.46 -3.11 -15.07
N THR A 176 16.96 -1.89 -15.16
CA THR A 176 16.36 -0.71 -14.55
C THR A 176 16.32 0.44 -15.52
N HIS A 177 15.29 1.27 -15.41
CA HIS A 177 15.28 2.60 -16.01
C HIS A 177 16.31 3.49 -15.28
N PRO A 178 17.29 4.09 -15.97
CA PRO A 178 18.17 5.05 -15.33
C PRO A 178 17.37 6.29 -14.88
N PRO A 179 17.81 6.98 -13.81
CA PRO A 179 17.11 8.16 -13.30
C PRO A 179 17.15 9.36 -14.25
N ASP A 180 18.16 9.39 -15.12
CA ASP A 180 18.34 10.41 -16.16
C ASP A 180 18.36 9.72 -17.52
N SER A 181 17.46 10.15 -18.41
CA SER A 181 17.27 9.62 -19.77
C SER A 181 18.53 9.70 -20.64
N LYS A 182 19.48 10.59 -20.31
CA LYS A 182 20.75 10.66 -21.04
C LYS A 182 21.58 9.38 -20.93
N PHE A 183 21.34 8.57 -19.89
CA PHE A 183 21.97 7.26 -19.69
C PHE A 183 21.19 6.11 -20.34
N GLY A 184 20.29 6.41 -21.27
CA GLY A 184 19.56 5.43 -22.08
C GLY A 184 18.19 5.07 -21.53
N HIS A 185 17.54 4.13 -22.20
CA HIS A 185 16.19 3.66 -21.86
C HIS A 185 16.25 2.54 -20.83
N PHE A 186 17.24 1.65 -20.90
CA PHE A 186 17.49 0.62 -19.89
C PHE A 186 18.95 0.55 -19.53
N SER A 187 19.23 0.20 -18.27
CA SER A 187 20.56 -0.10 -17.78
C SER A 187 20.59 -1.48 -17.15
N ALA A 188 21.61 -2.28 -17.50
CA ALA A 188 21.89 -3.57 -16.90
C ALA A 188 23.13 -3.49 -16.02
N ASN A 189 23.05 -4.07 -14.82
CA ASN A 189 24.17 -4.15 -13.87
C ASN A 189 24.88 -5.52 -13.90
N ILE A 190 24.70 -6.29 -14.97
CA ILE A 190 25.14 -7.69 -15.05
C ILE A 190 26.66 -7.83 -14.95
N ALA A 191 27.41 -6.93 -15.59
CA ALA A 191 28.87 -6.93 -15.53
C ALA A 191 29.37 -6.69 -14.10
N PHE A 192 28.72 -5.82 -13.32
CA PHE A 192 29.03 -5.64 -11.90
C PHE A 192 28.80 -6.92 -11.07
N ILE A 193 27.68 -7.61 -11.29
CA ILE A 193 27.34 -8.85 -10.57
C ILE A 193 28.36 -9.95 -10.86
N LEU A 194 28.71 -10.14 -12.14
CA LEU A 194 29.60 -11.20 -12.59
C LEU A 194 31.07 -10.87 -12.29
N ALA A 195 31.52 -9.63 -12.47
CA ALA A 195 32.88 -9.21 -12.16
C ALA A 195 33.24 -9.47 -10.69
N LYS A 196 32.28 -9.29 -9.77
CA LYS A 196 32.46 -9.64 -8.36
C LYS A 196 32.66 -11.15 -8.14
N LYS A 197 31.94 -12.00 -8.88
CA LYS A 197 32.11 -13.47 -8.81
C LYS A 197 33.46 -13.90 -9.39
N LEU A 198 33.86 -13.27 -10.50
CA LEU A 198 35.06 -13.60 -11.28
C LEU A 198 36.33 -12.90 -10.78
N LYS A 199 36.22 -11.98 -9.81
CA LYS A 199 37.30 -11.08 -9.34
C LYS A 199 37.96 -10.28 -10.48
N GLN A 200 37.15 -9.82 -11.43
CA GLN A 200 37.60 -9.02 -12.58
C GLN A 200 37.19 -7.55 -12.46
N ASN A 201 37.76 -6.69 -13.30
CA ASN A 201 37.33 -5.29 -13.41
C ASN A 201 35.95 -5.23 -14.10
N PRO A 202 34.92 -4.61 -13.48
CA PRO A 202 33.57 -4.61 -14.05
C PRO A 202 33.43 -3.81 -15.35
N ILE A 203 34.23 -2.76 -15.57
CA ILE A 203 34.21 -1.99 -16.82
C ILE A 203 34.75 -2.85 -17.97
N LYS A 204 35.89 -3.54 -17.75
CA LYS A 204 36.44 -4.46 -18.75
C LYS A 204 35.46 -5.56 -19.13
N LEU A 205 34.75 -6.12 -18.14
CA LEU A 205 33.73 -7.12 -18.39
C LEU A 205 32.53 -6.51 -19.14
N ALA A 206 32.12 -5.29 -18.81
CA ALA A 206 31.05 -4.58 -19.52
C ALA A 206 31.43 -4.33 -20.99
N ASP A 207 32.69 -3.98 -21.29
CA ASP A 207 33.18 -3.84 -22.66
C ASP A 207 33.13 -5.15 -23.44
N GLN A 208 33.49 -6.28 -22.81
CA GLN A 208 33.33 -7.61 -23.41
C GLN A 208 31.86 -7.91 -23.71
N PHE A 209 30.95 -7.63 -22.76
CA PHE A 209 29.52 -7.74 -22.99
C PHE A 209 29.04 -6.86 -24.14
N LYS A 210 29.49 -5.60 -24.23
CA LYS A 210 29.13 -4.69 -25.32
C LYS A 210 29.52 -5.26 -26.67
N LYS A 211 30.76 -5.77 -26.81
CA LYS A 211 31.22 -6.39 -28.07
C LYS A 211 30.31 -7.54 -28.51
N GLU A 212 29.91 -8.41 -27.58
CA GLU A 212 28.99 -9.51 -27.92
C GLU A 212 27.58 -9.00 -28.23
N LEU A 213 27.07 -8.09 -27.40
CA LEU A 213 25.73 -7.53 -27.58
C LEU A 213 25.60 -6.77 -28.89
N ASP A 214 26.62 -6.03 -29.31
CA ASP A 214 26.64 -5.28 -30.58
C ASP A 214 26.38 -6.18 -31.80
N ASN A 215 26.67 -7.48 -31.70
CA ASN A 215 26.45 -8.48 -32.75
C ASN A 215 25.14 -9.29 -32.58
N ILE A 216 24.49 -9.21 -31.41
CA ILE A 216 23.33 -10.06 -31.06
C ILE A 216 22.04 -9.25 -31.03
N VAL A 217 22.09 -7.99 -30.59
CA VAL A 217 20.87 -7.18 -30.43
C VAL A 217 20.27 -6.84 -31.79
N ASP A 218 18.94 -6.79 -31.83
CA ASP A 218 18.23 -6.30 -33.00
C ASP A 218 18.44 -4.78 -33.16
N LYS A 219 19.45 -4.44 -33.95
CA LYS A 219 19.76 -3.07 -34.39
C LYS A 219 18.86 -2.58 -35.51
N ASN A 220 18.01 -3.44 -36.09
CA ASN A 220 17.10 -3.03 -37.16
C ASN A 220 15.84 -2.41 -36.57
N THR A 221 15.28 -3.01 -35.51
CA THR A 221 13.96 -2.62 -35.02
C THR A 221 13.89 -2.14 -33.57
N LEU A 222 14.88 -2.41 -32.72
CA LEU A 222 14.78 -2.15 -31.27
C LEU A 222 15.88 -1.24 -30.73
N VAL A 223 17.14 -1.65 -30.82
CA VAL A 223 18.26 -0.98 -30.16
C VAL A 223 18.96 -0.05 -31.16
N GLU A 224 19.10 1.23 -30.82
CA GLU A 224 19.88 2.20 -31.57
C GLU A 224 21.37 2.06 -31.26
N LYS A 225 21.72 2.08 -29.97
CA LYS A 225 23.10 1.93 -29.51
C LYS A 225 23.18 1.36 -28.09
N ILE A 226 24.36 0.87 -27.75
CA ILE A 226 24.72 0.40 -26.42
C ILE A 226 25.94 1.19 -25.95
N GLU A 227 25.90 1.69 -24.71
CA GLU A 227 27.03 2.40 -24.10
C GLU A 227 27.39 1.80 -22.75
N ILE A 228 28.67 1.89 -22.40
CA ILE A 228 29.14 1.50 -21.07
C ILE A 228 29.27 2.74 -20.21
N ALA A 229 28.67 2.71 -19.03
CA ALA A 229 28.77 3.76 -18.03
C ALA A 229 29.49 3.26 -16.77
N PRO A 230 30.34 4.07 -16.12
CA PRO A 230 30.96 3.69 -14.86
C PRO A 230 29.92 3.33 -13.77
N PRO A 231 30.18 2.33 -12.92
CA PRO A 231 31.39 1.51 -12.84
C PRO A 231 31.33 0.22 -13.68
N GLY A 232 30.47 0.13 -14.70
CA GLY A 232 30.25 -1.10 -15.50
C GLY A 232 28.78 -1.37 -15.80
N PHE A 233 27.96 -0.33 -15.89
CA PHE A 233 26.59 -0.41 -16.38
C PHE A 233 26.58 -0.53 -17.90
N ILE A 234 25.66 -1.34 -18.41
CA ILE A 234 25.42 -1.48 -19.85
C ILE A 234 24.10 -0.79 -20.15
N ASN A 235 24.17 0.35 -20.83
CA ASN A 235 23.05 1.20 -21.15
C ASN A 235 22.55 0.92 -22.57
N PHE A 236 21.26 0.69 -22.72
CA PHE A 236 20.57 0.43 -23.99
C PHE A 236 19.77 1.67 -24.38
N TYR A 237 20.00 2.15 -25.60
CA TYR A 237 19.24 3.23 -26.24
C TYR A 237 18.38 2.61 -27.32
N PHE A 238 17.09 2.93 -27.34
CA PHE A 238 16.11 2.43 -28.29
C PHE A 238 15.97 3.33 -29.51
N LYS A 239 15.66 2.72 -30.65
CA LYS A 239 15.36 3.45 -31.87
C LYS A 239 14.12 4.32 -31.71
N LYS A 240 14.16 5.52 -32.32
CA LYS A 240 13.02 6.43 -32.36
C LYS A 240 11.79 5.79 -33.00
N ASP A 241 11.94 5.01 -34.08
CA ASP A 241 10.84 4.30 -34.73
C ASP A 241 10.19 3.26 -33.81
N PHE A 242 10.98 2.61 -32.94
CA PHE A 242 10.44 1.70 -31.94
C PHE A 242 9.56 2.46 -30.94
N LEU A 243 10.06 3.59 -30.43
CA LEU A 243 9.33 4.43 -29.48
C LEU A 243 8.03 4.99 -30.09
N LEU A 244 8.09 5.43 -31.35
CA LEU A 244 6.92 5.86 -32.10
C LEU A 244 5.88 4.74 -32.16
N LYS A 245 6.26 3.52 -32.56
CA LYS A 245 5.37 2.36 -32.59
C LYS A 245 4.76 2.01 -31.22
N GLN A 246 5.47 2.28 -30.12
CA GLN A 246 4.88 2.11 -28.79
C GLN A 246 3.85 3.22 -28.49
N ALA A 247 4.11 4.45 -28.89
CA ALA A 247 3.15 5.55 -28.78
C ALA A 247 1.90 5.31 -29.65
N GLU A 248 2.06 4.77 -30.85
CA GLU A 248 0.94 4.43 -31.76
C GLU A 248 -0.01 3.45 -31.11
N LYS A 249 0.50 2.39 -30.46
CA LYS A 249 -0.32 1.43 -29.72
C LYS A 249 -1.22 2.11 -28.69
N LEU A 250 -0.77 3.19 -28.05
CA LEU A 250 -1.59 3.93 -27.08
C LEU A 250 -2.76 4.67 -27.73
N ASN A 251 -2.66 4.99 -29.01
CA ASN A 251 -3.77 5.55 -29.79
C ASN A 251 -4.77 4.48 -30.26
N TYR A 252 -4.33 3.23 -30.35
CA TYR A 252 -5.18 2.05 -30.52
C TYR A 252 -5.67 1.49 -29.18
N GLN A 253 -6.58 2.21 -28.52
CA GLN A 253 -7.03 1.89 -27.16
C GLN A 253 -7.60 0.47 -26.98
N ILE A 254 -8.29 -0.07 -27.99
CA ILE A 254 -8.87 -1.42 -27.93
C ILE A 254 -7.74 -2.45 -27.94
N GLU A 255 -6.82 -2.33 -28.89
CA GLU A 255 -5.67 -3.19 -29.11
C GLU A 255 -4.69 -3.11 -27.93
N PHE A 256 -4.44 -1.90 -27.41
CA PHE A 256 -3.62 -1.70 -26.22
C PHE A 256 -4.18 -2.46 -25.03
N LYS A 257 -5.48 -2.29 -24.73
CA LYS A 257 -6.16 -3.01 -23.64
C LYS A 257 -6.15 -4.52 -23.87
N LYS A 258 -6.36 -5.00 -25.11
CA LYS A 258 -6.20 -6.42 -25.45
C LYS A 258 -4.78 -6.91 -25.16
N SER A 259 -3.76 -6.13 -25.49
CA SER A 259 -2.34 -6.48 -25.23
C SER A 259 -1.97 -6.54 -23.74
N LEU A 260 -2.81 -6.02 -22.84
CA LEU A 260 -2.65 -6.14 -21.39
C LEU A 260 -3.31 -7.42 -20.84
N LYS A 261 -4.29 -8.00 -21.52
CA LYS A 261 -4.98 -9.21 -21.04
C LYS A 261 -4.14 -10.49 -21.14
N GLN A 262 -3.11 -10.49 -22.00
CA GLN A 262 -2.23 -11.65 -22.25
C GLN A 262 -1.42 -12.09 -21.03
N TYR A 263 -1.38 -11.30 -19.96
CA TYR A 263 -0.50 -11.52 -18.83
C TYR A 263 -1.06 -12.57 -17.86
N ASN A 264 -2.35 -12.53 -17.52
CA ASN A 264 -2.90 -13.43 -16.50
C ASN A 264 -4.26 -14.01 -16.89
N HIS A 265 -4.44 -14.24 -18.18
CA HIS A 265 -5.65 -14.88 -18.68
C HIS A 265 -5.89 -16.23 -17.99
N GLY A 266 -7.11 -16.47 -17.54
CA GLY A 266 -7.53 -17.71 -16.89
C GLY A 266 -7.22 -17.81 -15.39
N LYS A 267 -6.55 -16.82 -14.78
CA LYS A 267 -6.32 -16.80 -13.33
C LYS A 267 -7.40 -16.02 -12.59
N THR A 268 -7.74 -16.49 -11.39
CA THR A 268 -8.74 -15.85 -10.52
C THR A 268 -8.07 -15.16 -9.34
N VAL A 269 -8.48 -13.91 -9.08
CA VAL A 269 -8.06 -13.14 -7.91
C VAL A 269 -9.28 -12.66 -7.12
N VAL A 270 -9.27 -12.88 -5.81
CA VAL A 270 -10.25 -12.32 -4.88
C VAL A 270 -9.59 -11.14 -4.18
N ILE A 271 -10.30 -10.01 -4.11
CA ILE A 271 -9.84 -8.79 -3.46
C ILE A 271 -10.86 -8.43 -2.39
N ASP A 272 -10.45 -8.54 -1.14
CA ASP A 272 -11.21 -8.19 0.04
C ASP A 272 -10.87 -6.74 0.43
N TYR A 273 -11.86 -5.84 0.37
CA TYR A 273 -11.66 -4.42 0.61
C TYR A 273 -12.94 -3.70 1.04
N SER A 274 -12.77 -2.46 1.50
CA SER A 274 -13.80 -1.59 2.06
C SER A 274 -14.27 -2.00 3.46
N ALA A 275 -14.91 -3.16 3.57
CA ALA A 275 -15.30 -3.82 4.82
C ALA A 275 -15.85 -2.88 5.92
N PRO A 276 -16.84 -2.00 5.64
CA PRO A 276 -17.40 -1.13 6.66
C PRO A 276 -18.20 -1.92 7.71
N ASN A 277 -18.31 -1.34 8.90
CA ASN A 277 -19.10 -1.88 10.00
C ASN A 277 -20.55 -1.42 9.88
N ILE A 278 -21.51 -2.34 9.93
CA ILE A 278 -22.93 -2.01 9.93
C ILE A 278 -23.30 -1.18 11.17
N ALA A 279 -24.29 -0.31 11.01
CA ALA A 279 -24.80 0.64 12.00
C ALA A 279 -23.78 1.69 12.45
N LYS A 280 -22.70 1.89 11.69
CA LYS A 280 -21.74 2.98 11.86
C LYS A 280 -21.54 3.73 10.54
N PRO A 281 -21.48 5.06 10.56
CA PRO A 281 -21.15 5.83 9.37
C PRO A 281 -19.82 5.41 8.77
N PHE A 282 -19.68 5.66 7.47
CA PHE A 282 -18.45 5.40 6.74
C PHE A 282 -17.32 6.29 7.29
N GLY A 283 -16.47 5.72 8.13
CA GLY A 283 -15.29 6.39 8.66
C GLY A 283 -14.20 6.55 7.59
N ILE A 284 -13.35 7.57 7.75
CA ILE A 284 -12.26 7.82 6.80
C ILE A 284 -11.21 6.68 6.73
N GLY A 285 -11.12 5.82 7.75
CA GLY A 285 -10.25 4.64 7.71
C GLY A 285 -10.66 3.67 6.60
N HIS A 286 -11.96 3.43 6.45
CA HIS A 286 -12.50 2.57 5.39
C HIS A 286 -12.32 3.19 4.00
N LEU A 287 -12.13 4.51 3.87
CA LEU A 287 -11.84 5.16 2.60
C LEU A 287 -10.55 4.61 1.97
N ARG A 288 -9.50 4.42 2.78
CA ARG A 288 -8.21 3.89 2.28
C ARG A 288 -8.41 2.53 1.65
N SER A 289 -9.06 1.63 2.40
CA SER A 289 -9.33 0.29 1.90
C SER A 289 -10.17 0.29 0.64
N THR A 290 -11.19 1.13 0.63
CA THR A 290 -12.09 1.28 -0.52
C THR A 290 -11.35 1.74 -1.78
N ASN A 291 -10.55 2.80 -1.70
CA ASN A 291 -9.83 3.34 -2.86
C ASN A 291 -8.71 2.43 -3.34
N ILE A 292 -7.87 1.95 -2.41
CA ILE A 292 -6.73 1.09 -2.72
C ILE A 292 -7.25 -0.23 -3.32
N GLY A 293 -8.24 -0.86 -2.68
CA GLY A 293 -8.85 -2.10 -3.17
C GLY A 293 -9.44 -1.95 -4.56
N GLN A 294 -10.21 -0.88 -4.84
CA GLN A 294 -10.76 -0.64 -6.17
C GLN A 294 -9.66 -0.41 -7.22
N ALA A 295 -8.60 0.34 -6.90
CA ALA A 295 -7.51 0.57 -7.83
C ALA A 295 -6.73 -0.71 -8.15
N ILE A 296 -6.55 -1.58 -7.15
CA ILE A 296 -5.98 -2.92 -7.36
C ILE A 296 -6.93 -3.78 -8.21
N TYR A 297 -8.23 -3.77 -7.94
CA TYR A 297 -9.22 -4.48 -8.75
C TYR A 297 -9.15 -4.08 -10.21
N ASN A 298 -9.16 -2.77 -10.50
CA ASN A 298 -9.10 -2.24 -11.85
C ASN A 298 -7.79 -2.62 -12.56
N THR A 299 -6.67 -2.58 -11.83
CA THR A 299 -5.34 -2.95 -12.33
C THR A 299 -5.26 -4.45 -12.68
N TYR A 300 -5.79 -5.33 -11.83
CA TYR A 300 -5.82 -6.76 -12.11
C TYR A 300 -6.79 -7.08 -13.25
N LYS A 301 -7.95 -6.40 -13.32
CA LYS A 301 -8.96 -6.61 -14.36
C LYS A 301 -8.43 -6.27 -15.75
N ILE A 302 -7.74 -5.13 -15.90
CA ILE A 302 -7.14 -4.74 -17.19
C ILE A 302 -6.03 -5.71 -17.63
N LEU A 303 -5.35 -6.36 -16.67
CA LEU A 303 -4.31 -7.37 -16.90
C LEU A 303 -4.86 -8.77 -17.22
N GLY A 304 -6.19 -8.90 -17.35
CA GLY A 304 -6.86 -10.12 -17.80
C GLY A 304 -7.21 -11.13 -16.71
N TRP A 305 -7.06 -10.78 -15.42
CA TRP A 305 -7.52 -11.62 -14.32
C TRP A 305 -9.04 -11.71 -14.27
N ASN A 306 -9.55 -12.87 -13.85
CA ASN A 306 -10.91 -12.98 -13.33
C ASN A 306 -10.93 -12.40 -11.91
N CYS A 307 -11.26 -11.12 -11.78
CA CYS A 307 -11.32 -10.43 -10.48
C CYS A 307 -12.68 -10.60 -9.81
N ILE A 308 -12.65 -10.83 -8.50
CA ILE A 308 -13.80 -10.89 -7.62
C ILE A 308 -13.56 -9.88 -6.49
N GLY A 309 -14.34 -8.80 -6.46
CA GLY A 309 -14.33 -7.82 -5.37
C GLY A 309 -15.33 -8.22 -4.29
N ASP A 310 -14.83 -8.54 -3.09
CA ASP A 310 -15.65 -8.98 -1.96
C ASP A 310 -15.60 -7.93 -0.84
N ASN A 311 -16.77 -7.39 -0.50
CA ASN A 311 -16.93 -6.41 0.57
C ASN A 311 -17.31 -7.13 1.87
N HIS A 312 -16.32 -7.46 2.69
CA HIS A 312 -16.53 -8.24 3.91
C HIS A 312 -17.12 -7.38 5.05
N LEU A 313 -18.46 -7.28 5.09
CA LEU A 313 -19.17 -6.40 6.02
C LEU A 313 -19.05 -6.85 7.48
N GLY A 314 -18.78 -5.90 8.37
CA GLY A 314 -18.85 -6.11 9.82
C GLY A 314 -20.30 -6.09 10.31
N ASP A 315 -21.06 -7.12 9.97
CA ASP A 315 -22.50 -7.23 10.21
C ASP A 315 -22.87 -8.18 11.37
N TRP A 316 -21.88 -8.74 12.07
CA TRP A 316 -22.12 -9.66 13.19
C TRP A 316 -21.27 -9.38 14.43
N GLY A 317 -21.92 -9.27 15.60
CA GLY A 317 -21.22 -9.10 16.88
C GLY A 317 -22.05 -8.48 18.00
N THR A 318 -21.48 -8.47 19.21
CA THR A 318 -22.16 -8.02 20.43
C THR A 318 -22.68 -6.58 20.37
N GLN A 319 -22.14 -5.75 19.48
CA GLN A 319 -22.63 -4.39 19.23
C GLN A 319 -24.11 -4.36 18.82
N PHE A 320 -24.62 -5.38 18.12
CA PHE A 320 -26.01 -5.43 17.69
C PHE A 320 -26.97 -5.68 18.85
N GLY A 321 -26.60 -6.50 19.83
CA GLY A 321 -27.41 -6.67 21.04
C GLY A 321 -27.55 -5.35 21.82
N LYS A 322 -26.46 -4.59 21.93
CA LYS A 322 -26.47 -3.25 22.53
C LYS A 322 -27.35 -2.27 21.74
N LEU A 323 -27.24 -2.28 20.42
CA LEU A 323 -28.05 -1.43 19.55
C LEU A 323 -29.53 -1.78 19.61
N ILE A 324 -29.90 -3.07 19.65
CA ILE A 324 -31.28 -3.53 19.81
C ILE A 324 -31.87 -3.00 21.13
N VAL A 325 -31.12 -3.10 22.25
CA VAL A 325 -31.56 -2.49 23.52
C VAL A 325 -31.78 -0.99 23.38
N ALA A 326 -30.84 -0.30 22.72
CA ALA A 326 -30.93 1.15 22.52
C ALA A 326 -32.14 1.56 21.68
N ILE A 327 -32.43 0.83 20.61
CA ILE A 327 -33.61 1.02 19.75
C ILE A 327 -34.87 0.83 20.61
N LYS A 328 -35.00 -0.30 21.30
CA LYS A 328 -36.20 -0.61 22.09
C LYS A 328 -36.45 0.38 23.23
N LYS A 329 -35.40 0.95 23.84
CA LYS A 329 -35.54 1.88 24.97
C LYS A 329 -35.64 3.35 24.57
N TRP A 330 -34.98 3.77 23.49
CA TRP A 330 -34.76 5.20 23.21
C TRP A 330 -35.02 5.64 21.78
N ALA A 331 -35.44 4.73 20.88
CA ALA A 331 -35.90 5.15 19.55
C ALA A 331 -37.10 6.09 19.66
N THR A 332 -36.99 7.27 19.06
CA THR A 332 -38.09 8.26 18.99
C THR A 332 -38.90 8.17 17.70
N LYS A 333 -38.43 7.37 16.74
CA LYS A 333 -39.05 7.12 15.44
C LYS A 333 -38.96 5.64 15.12
N ASP A 334 -39.83 5.19 14.23
CA ASP A 334 -39.73 3.86 13.64
C ASP A 334 -38.35 3.68 12.99
N ILE A 335 -37.73 2.53 13.23
CA ILE A 335 -36.42 2.16 12.68
C ILE A 335 -36.40 2.25 11.15
N SER A 336 -37.49 1.91 10.46
CA SER A 336 -37.61 2.02 8.99
C SER A 336 -37.41 3.45 8.47
N LYS A 337 -37.60 4.46 9.32
CA LYS A 337 -37.42 5.89 9.01
C LYS A 337 -36.12 6.46 9.57
N MET A 338 -35.27 5.63 10.18
CA MET A 338 -33.98 6.06 10.72
C MET A 338 -32.90 6.16 9.64
N SER A 339 -31.94 7.04 9.89
CA SER A 339 -30.67 7.12 9.18
C SER A 339 -29.57 6.39 9.94
N ILE A 340 -28.45 6.11 9.28
CA ILE A 340 -27.28 5.53 9.95
C ILE A 340 -26.77 6.40 11.11
N SER A 341 -26.94 7.73 11.01
CA SER A 341 -26.56 8.67 12.07
C SER A 341 -27.47 8.55 13.29
N ASP A 342 -28.74 8.18 13.10
CA ASP A 342 -29.63 7.91 14.23
C ASP A 342 -29.22 6.62 14.96
N LEU A 343 -28.85 5.57 14.21
CA LEU A 343 -28.32 4.33 14.79
C LEU A 343 -27.04 4.58 15.59
N GLU A 344 -26.12 5.39 15.05
CA GLU A 344 -24.90 5.78 15.75
C GLU A 344 -25.21 6.55 17.05
N LYS A 345 -26.13 7.52 17.00
CA LYS A 345 -26.55 8.28 18.20
C LYS A 345 -27.14 7.37 19.27
N LEU A 346 -27.96 6.39 18.88
CA LEU A 346 -28.51 5.39 19.80
C LEU A 346 -27.41 4.53 20.42
N TYR A 347 -26.44 4.10 19.61
CA TYR A 347 -25.30 3.33 20.10
C TYR A 347 -24.41 4.13 21.06
N VAL A 348 -24.12 5.39 20.75
CA VAL A 348 -23.38 6.29 21.65
C VAL A 348 -24.16 6.52 22.94
N LYS A 349 -25.47 6.76 22.86
CA LYS A 349 -26.35 6.91 24.03
C LYS A 349 -26.32 5.67 24.92
N PHE A 350 -26.35 4.47 24.32
CA PHE A 350 -26.19 3.21 25.05
C PHE A 350 -24.87 3.18 25.83
N HIS A 351 -23.74 3.48 25.19
CA HIS A 351 -22.43 3.45 25.86
C HIS A 351 -22.31 4.46 26.98
N THR A 352 -22.91 5.64 26.82
CA THR A 352 -22.94 6.64 27.89
C THR A 352 -23.76 6.14 29.07
N LYS A 353 -24.97 5.62 28.81
CA LYS A 353 -25.88 5.15 29.87
C LYS A 353 -25.41 3.87 30.53
N SER A 354 -24.72 2.98 29.82
CA SER A 354 -24.19 1.73 30.39
C SER A 354 -23.03 1.93 31.37
N LYS A 355 -22.45 3.15 31.45
CA LYS A 355 -21.50 3.50 32.51
C LYS A 355 -22.19 3.76 33.85
N GLU A 356 -23.45 4.15 33.80
CA GLU A 356 -24.29 4.45 34.97
C GLU A 356 -25.15 3.24 35.37
N ASP A 357 -25.45 2.35 34.42
CA ASP A 357 -26.31 1.17 34.61
C ASP A 357 -25.72 -0.08 33.92
N GLU A 358 -25.10 -0.96 34.72
CA GLU A 358 -24.52 -2.21 34.23
C GLU A 358 -25.56 -3.21 33.70
N SER A 359 -26.83 -3.10 34.11
CA SER A 359 -27.90 -3.99 33.64
C SER A 359 -28.10 -3.89 32.12
N LEU A 360 -27.78 -2.72 31.53
CA LEU A 360 -27.79 -2.51 30.08
C LEU A 360 -26.79 -3.40 29.36
N ILE A 361 -25.60 -3.64 29.93
CA ILE A 361 -24.59 -4.54 29.34
C ILE A 361 -25.10 -5.97 29.33
N THR A 362 -25.72 -6.41 30.42
CA THR A 362 -26.33 -7.74 30.55
C THR A 362 -27.48 -7.90 29.55
N ALA A 363 -28.37 -6.91 29.45
CA ALA A 363 -29.44 -6.91 28.45
C ALA A 363 -28.87 -6.97 27.02
N GLY A 364 -27.80 -6.22 26.73
CA GLY A 364 -27.14 -6.26 25.43
C GLY A 364 -26.59 -7.65 25.09
N ARG A 365 -25.99 -8.36 26.05
CA ARG A 365 -25.54 -9.75 25.88
C ARG A 365 -26.71 -10.71 25.64
N GLN A 366 -27.81 -10.54 26.38
CA GLN A 366 -29.02 -11.36 26.22
C GLN A 366 -29.65 -11.18 24.84
N TRP A 367 -29.79 -9.94 24.36
CA TRP A 367 -30.31 -9.66 23.02
C TRP A 367 -29.41 -10.20 21.91
N PHE A 368 -28.09 -10.12 22.07
CA PHE A 368 -27.17 -10.74 21.12
C PHE A 368 -27.31 -12.26 21.11
N SER A 369 -27.45 -12.90 22.28
CA SER A 369 -27.68 -14.35 22.35
C SER A 369 -29.00 -14.76 21.68
N LYS A 370 -30.07 -13.96 21.83
CA LYS A 370 -31.34 -14.16 21.09
C LYS A 370 -31.12 -14.10 19.58
N LEU A 371 -30.37 -13.09 19.11
CA LEU A 371 -30.02 -12.94 17.69
C LEU A 371 -29.25 -14.16 17.16
N GLU A 372 -28.29 -14.68 17.92
CA GLU A 372 -27.53 -15.91 17.58
C GLU A 372 -28.43 -17.14 17.50
N LYS A 373 -29.40 -17.27 18.40
CA LYS A 373 -30.38 -18.37 18.43
C LYS A 373 -31.49 -18.24 17.39
N GLY A 374 -31.50 -17.17 16.58
CA GLY A 374 -32.47 -16.99 15.50
C GLY A 374 -33.82 -16.44 15.95
N ASP A 375 -33.89 -15.76 17.10
CA ASP A 375 -35.10 -15.08 17.55
C ASP A 375 -35.62 -14.10 16.48
N THR A 376 -36.91 -14.21 16.14
CA THR A 376 -37.53 -13.48 15.03
C THR A 376 -37.45 -11.96 15.21
N GLU A 377 -37.72 -11.46 16.41
CA GLU A 377 -37.70 -10.01 16.68
C GLU A 377 -36.27 -9.48 16.60
N ALA A 378 -35.32 -10.17 17.24
CA ALA A 378 -33.92 -9.78 17.20
C ALA A 378 -33.37 -9.78 15.76
N ARG A 379 -33.73 -10.79 14.95
CA ARG A 379 -33.35 -10.89 13.53
C ARG A 379 -33.95 -9.77 12.69
N GLN A 380 -35.22 -9.42 12.92
CA GLN A 380 -35.89 -8.35 12.18
C GLN A 380 -35.23 -6.99 12.46
N LEU A 381 -34.99 -6.66 13.74
CA LEU A 381 -34.32 -5.42 14.12
C LEU A 381 -32.88 -5.34 13.58
N TRP A 382 -32.15 -6.46 13.62
CA TRP A 382 -30.81 -6.56 13.04
C TRP A 382 -30.84 -6.33 11.52
N GLN A 383 -31.74 -6.99 10.79
CA GLN A 383 -31.85 -6.84 9.34
C GLN A 383 -32.17 -5.39 8.95
N GLN A 384 -33.07 -4.72 9.68
CA GLN A 384 -33.35 -3.30 9.45
C GLN A 384 -32.12 -2.41 9.68
N CYS A 385 -31.28 -2.71 10.67
CA CYS A 385 -29.99 -2.02 10.85
C CYS A 385 -29.04 -2.24 9.66
N VAL A 386 -28.99 -3.47 9.13
CA VAL A 386 -28.21 -3.83 7.94
C VAL A 386 -28.70 -3.02 6.73
N ASP A 387 -30.00 -3.02 6.46
CA ASP A 387 -30.60 -2.36 5.30
C ASP A 387 -30.37 -0.83 5.31
N ILE A 388 -30.54 -0.19 6.46
CA ILE A 388 -30.26 1.25 6.64
C ILE A 388 -28.80 1.56 6.35
N SER A 389 -27.89 0.69 6.79
CA SER A 389 -26.45 0.87 6.61
C SER A 389 -26.04 0.68 5.15
N LEU A 390 -26.54 -0.37 4.50
CA LEU A 390 -26.29 -0.64 3.09
C LEU A 390 -26.79 0.49 2.19
N LYS A 391 -27.96 1.06 2.49
CA LYS A 391 -28.48 2.23 1.75
C LYS A 391 -27.51 3.42 1.77
N GLU A 392 -26.94 3.73 2.95
CA GLU A 392 -25.95 4.81 3.04
C GLU A 392 -24.61 4.42 2.39
N PHE A 393 -24.16 3.18 2.54
CA PHE A 393 -22.92 2.73 1.92
C PHE A 393 -23.00 2.77 0.39
N ASN A 394 -24.11 2.33 -0.19
CA ASN A 394 -24.34 2.41 -1.64
C ASN A 394 -24.30 3.85 -2.15
N ARG A 395 -24.91 4.80 -1.42
CA ARG A 395 -24.81 6.23 -1.75
C ARG A 395 -23.36 6.73 -1.76
N VAL A 396 -22.55 6.31 -0.79
CA VAL A 396 -21.13 6.66 -0.72
C VAL A 396 -20.33 5.97 -1.83
N TYR A 397 -20.59 4.70 -2.14
CA TYR A 397 -19.94 3.97 -3.21
C TYR A 397 -20.25 4.55 -4.59
N GLU A 398 -21.49 4.95 -4.86
CA GLU A 398 -21.87 5.65 -6.08
C GLU A 398 -21.12 6.97 -6.25
N LEU A 399 -21.04 7.78 -5.18
CA LEU A 399 -20.28 9.04 -5.21
C LEU A 399 -18.79 8.80 -5.46
N LEU A 400 -18.24 7.75 -4.86
CA LEU A 400 -16.85 7.37 -5.05
C LEU A 400 -16.63 6.59 -6.34
N ASP A 401 -17.63 6.21 -7.14
CA ASP A 401 -17.46 5.31 -8.28
C ASP A 401 -16.73 4.01 -7.89
N ILE A 402 -17.28 3.32 -6.88
CA ILE A 402 -16.80 2.05 -6.34
C ILE A 402 -17.80 0.96 -6.68
N LYS A 403 -17.30 -0.19 -7.13
CA LYS A 403 -18.12 -1.34 -7.45
C LYS A 403 -17.49 -2.60 -6.90
N THR A 404 -18.21 -3.27 -6.01
CA THR A 404 -17.88 -4.61 -5.49
C THR A 404 -18.78 -5.63 -6.17
N ASP A 405 -18.30 -6.88 -6.30
CA ASP A 405 -19.05 -7.96 -6.93
C ASP A 405 -19.95 -8.66 -5.89
N TYR A 406 -19.46 -8.77 -4.65
CA TYR A 406 -20.17 -9.36 -3.52
C TYR A 406 -20.02 -8.48 -2.27
N ALA A 407 -20.98 -8.61 -1.35
CA ALA A 407 -20.98 -7.92 -0.06
C ALA A 407 -21.40 -8.88 1.07
N TYR A 408 -20.65 -9.96 1.22
CA TYR A 408 -20.91 -10.97 2.24
C TYR A 408 -20.31 -10.57 3.57
N GLY A 409 -21.17 -10.30 4.56
CA GLY A 409 -20.75 -10.04 5.93
C GLY A 409 -20.35 -11.29 6.71
N GLU A 410 -19.81 -11.08 7.90
CA GLU A 410 -19.49 -12.15 8.86
C GLU A 410 -20.68 -13.09 9.13
N SER A 411 -21.91 -12.56 9.12
CA SER A 411 -23.13 -13.30 9.38
C SER A 411 -23.41 -14.42 8.36
N PHE A 412 -22.93 -14.26 7.13
CA PHE A 412 -23.10 -15.23 6.04
C PHE A 412 -22.40 -16.57 6.36
N TYR A 413 -21.26 -16.51 7.04
CA TYR A 413 -20.39 -17.67 7.27
C TYR A 413 -20.70 -18.44 8.56
N LEU A 414 -21.67 -18.00 9.36
CA LEU A 414 -21.92 -18.53 10.71
C LEU A 414 -22.23 -20.03 10.73
N LYS A 415 -22.99 -20.52 9.75
CA LYS A 415 -23.34 -21.95 9.64
C LYS A 415 -22.13 -22.83 9.33
N MET A 416 -21.04 -22.26 8.82
CA MET A 416 -19.82 -22.99 8.48
C MET A 416 -18.88 -23.16 9.67
N LEU A 417 -18.98 -22.31 10.70
CA LEU A 417 -18.02 -22.24 11.80
C LEU A 417 -17.83 -23.57 12.55
N PRO A 418 -18.88 -24.35 12.90
CA PRO A 418 -18.71 -25.61 13.60
C PRO A 418 -17.88 -26.63 12.79
N ASN A 419 -18.15 -26.73 11.49
CA ASN A 419 -17.40 -27.62 10.60
C ASN A 419 -15.93 -27.21 10.47
N ILE A 420 -15.64 -25.89 10.42
CA ILE A 420 -14.26 -25.40 10.42
C ILE A 420 -13.53 -25.82 11.69
N ILE A 421 -14.14 -25.63 12.87
CA ILE A 421 -13.53 -26.03 14.15
C ILE A 421 -13.25 -27.54 14.14
N GLN A 422 -14.22 -28.34 13.73
CA GLN A 422 -14.09 -29.80 13.72
C GLN A 422 -12.91 -30.25 12.84
N GLN A 423 -12.76 -29.68 11.64
CA GLN A 423 -11.63 -30.02 10.76
C GLN A 423 -10.26 -29.72 11.39
N PHE A 424 -10.14 -28.64 12.18
CA PHE A 424 -8.90 -28.31 12.89
C PHE A 424 -8.63 -29.27 14.05
N VAL A 425 -9.68 -29.76 14.72
CA VAL A 425 -9.58 -30.75 15.80
C VAL A 425 -9.20 -32.13 15.22
N ASP A 426 -9.89 -32.60 14.19
CA ASP A 426 -9.67 -33.92 13.58
C ASP A 426 -8.25 -34.06 13.02
N LYS A 427 -7.72 -32.98 12.43
CA LYS A 427 -6.34 -32.93 11.91
C LYS A 427 -5.29 -32.68 13.01
N LYS A 428 -5.69 -32.62 14.29
CA LYS A 428 -4.82 -32.36 15.44
C LYS A 428 -4.01 -31.05 15.31
N ILE A 429 -4.60 -30.05 14.67
CA ILE A 429 -4.00 -28.71 14.49
C ILE A 429 -4.39 -27.79 15.64
N ALA A 430 -5.64 -27.91 16.12
CA ALA A 430 -6.11 -27.20 17.30
C ALA A 430 -5.89 -28.04 18.57
N THR A 431 -5.41 -27.40 19.64
CA THR A 431 -5.19 -28.02 20.95
C THR A 431 -5.96 -27.26 22.03
N LYS A 432 -6.32 -27.96 23.12
CA LYS A 432 -6.94 -27.33 24.29
C LYS A 432 -5.90 -26.63 25.15
N SER A 433 -6.16 -25.38 25.52
CA SER A 433 -5.36 -24.61 26.47
C SER A 433 -6.27 -23.72 27.30
N GLN A 434 -6.25 -23.89 28.63
CA GLN A 434 -7.08 -23.14 29.58
C GLN A 434 -8.58 -23.14 29.22
N GLY A 435 -9.09 -24.28 28.74
CA GLY A 435 -10.48 -24.43 28.30
C GLY A 435 -10.79 -23.90 26.90
N ALA A 436 -9.91 -23.09 26.29
CA ALA A 436 -10.05 -22.62 24.91
C ALA A 436 -9.41 -23.61 23.91
N LEU A 437 -9.86 -23.58 22.65
CA LEU A 437 -9.17 -24.22 21.52
C LEU A 437 -8.26 -23.21 20.83
N ILE A 438 -6.97 -23.54 20.71
CA ILE A 438 -5.95 -22.68 20.13
C ILE A 438 -5.23 -23.35 18.96
N VAL A 439 -4.69 -22.55 18.05
CA VAL A 439 -3.74 -22.98 17.02
C VAL A 439 -2.36 -22.41 17.35
N GLU A 440 -1.38 -23.29 17.47
CA GLU A 440 0.01 -22.92 17.77
C GLU A 440 0.85 -22.75 16.50
N PHE A 441 1.83 -21.83 16.56
CA PHE A 441 2.71 -21.48 15.45
C PHE A 441 4.16 -21.35 15.93
N ASP A 442 5.13 -21.75 15.10
CA ASP A 442 6.54 -21.78 15.50
C ASP A 442 7.13 -20.38 15.76
N ASN A 443 6.65 -19.37 15.04
CA ASN A 443 7.23 -18.01 15.03
C ASN A 443 6.17 -16.91 15.24
N LEU A 444 4.98 -17.27 15.73
CA LEU A 444 3.89 -16.34 16.05
C LEU A 444 3.24 -16.76 17.36
N PRO A 445 2.66 -15.82 18.14
CA PRO A 445 1.84 -16.19 19.28
C PRO A 445 0.67 -17.08 18.84
N PRO A 446 0.18 -17.99 19.71
CA PRO A 446 -0.98 -18.82 19.40
C PRO A 446 -2.21 -17.95 19.14
N ALA A 447 -3.12 -18.46 18.33
CA ALA A 447 -4.39 -17.80 18.04
C ALA A 447 -5.55 -18.64 18.56
N ILE A 448 -6.53 -18.00 19.17
CA ILE A 448 -7.72 -18.67 19.72
C ILE A 448 -8.68 -18.96 18.58
N LEU A 449 -9.04 -20.23 18.38
CA LEU A 449 -10.06 -20.70 17.45
C LEU A 449 -11.45 -20.68 18.12
N GLN A 450 -11.52 -21.11 19.38
CA GLN A 450 -12.75 -21.09 20.17
C GLN A 450 -12.41 -20.75 21.62
N LYS A 451 -13.19 -19.86 22.23
CA LYS A 451 -13.04 -19.49 23.64
C LYS A 451 -13.55 -20.60 24.56
N SER A 452 -13.25 -20.49 25.86
CA SER A 452 -13.68 -21.46 26.88
C SER A 452 -15.20 -21.51 27.08
N ASP A 453 -15.93 -20.44 26.76
CA ASP A 453 -17.40 -20.37 26.75
C ASP A 453 -18.02 -20.94 25.46
N GLY A 454 -17.21 -21.50 24.55
CA GLY A 454 -17.64 -22.02 23.26
C GLY A 454 -17.80 -20.96 22.17
N ALA A 455 -17.64 -19.67 22.48
CA ALA A 455 -17.80 -18.60 21.49
C ALA A 455 -16.68 -18.61 20.44
N THR A 456 -17.07 -18.35 19.19
CA THR A 456 -16.15 -18.28 18.05
C THR A 456 -15.39 -16.94 18.01
N THR A 457 -14.20 -16.95 17.41
CA THR A 457 -13.35 -15.77 17.27
C THR A 457 -13.29 -15.29 15.82
N TYR A 458 -12.66 -14.13 15.60
CA TYR A 458 -12.37 -13.61 14.25
C TYR A 458 -11.52 -14.59 13.42
N LEU A 459 -10.59 -15.34 14.04
CA LEU A 459 -9.81 -16.36 13.33
C LEU A 459 -10.74 -17.39 12.67
N THR A 460 -11.73 -17.90 13.41
CA THR A 460 -12.65 -18.92 12.91
C THR A 460 -13.57 -18.38 11.83
N ARG A 461 -14.00 -17.12 11.96
CA ARG A 461 -14.79 -16.43 10.92
C ARG A 461 -13.97 -16.29 9.64
N ASP A 462 -12.74 -15.80 9.71
CA ASP A 462 -11.87 -15.65 8.54
C ASP A 462 -11.49 -16.99 7.90
N LEU A 463 -11.30 -18.05 8.70
CA LEU A 463 -11.08 -19.39 8.16
C LEU A 463 -12.30 -19.92 7.40
N ALA A 464 -13.52 -19.67 7.90
CA ALA A 464 -14.74 -20.00 7.18
C ALA A 464 -14.89 -19.18 5.90
N THR A 465 -14.61 -17.87 5.95
CA THR A 465 -14.59 -16.99 4.77
C THR A 465 -13.61 -17.51 3.72
N ILE A 466 -12.38 -17.86 4.11
CA ILE A 466 -11.38 -18.42 3.19
C ILE A 466 -11.86 -19.74 2.61
N LYS A 467 -12.41 -20.62 3.44
CA LYS A 467 -12.91 -21.92 2.97
C LYS A 467 -14.01 -21.74 1.91
N TYR A 468 -14.96 -20.85 2.17
CA TYR A 468 -16.00 -20.49 1.20
C TYR A 468 -15.41 -19.96 -0.11
N ARG A 469 -14.46 -19.02 -0.04
CA ARG A 469 -13.79 -18.45 -1.23
C ARG A 469 -13.08 -19.53 -2.04
N LEU A 470 -12.40 -20.46 -1.38
CA LEU A 470 -11.72 -21.59 -2.02
C LEU A 470 -12.71 -22.52 -2.72
N ASP A 471 -13.80 -22.88 -2.05
CA ASP A 471 -14.78 -23.83 -2.58
C ASP A 471 -15.64 -23.23 -3.70
N THR A 472 -15.89 -21.92 -3.64
CA THR A 472 -16.80 -21.23 -4.58
C THR A 472 -16.06 -20.69 -5.80
N TRP A 473 -14.87 -20.12 -5.61
CA TRP A 473 -14.17 -19.37 -6.64
C TRP A 473 -12.81 -19.95 -7.02
N ASN A 474 -12.28 -20.89 -6.23
CA ASN A 474 -10.98 -21.53 -6.43
C ASN A 474 -9.86 -20.55 -6.86
N PRO A 475 -9.61 -19.48 -6.08
CA PRO A 475 -8.72 -18.40 -6.52
C PRO A 475 -7.24 -18.79 -6.46
N ASP A 476 -6.48 -18.37 -7.47
CA ASP A 476 -5.02 -18.43 -7.48
C ASP A 476 -4.41 -17.49 -6.43
N LEU A 477 -5.10 -16.39 -6.13
CA LEU A 477 -4.62 -15.32 -5.25
C LEU A 477 -5.79 -14.68 -4.49
N ILE A 478 -5.62 -14.50 -3.18
CA ILE A 478 -6.52 -13.70 -2.34
C ILE A 478 -5.73 -12.52 -1.76
N ILE A 479 -6.21 -11.30 -2.04
CA ILE A 479 -5.64 -10.05 -1.58
C ILE A 479 -6.56 -9.46 -0.51
N TYR A 480 -6.01 -9.27 0.68
CA TYR A 480 -6.66 -8.59 1.80
C TYR A 480 -6.14 -7.15 1.88
N GLU A 481 -6.97 -6.19 1.52
CA GLU A 481 -6.72 -4.76 1.75
C GLU A 481 -7.30 -4.41 3.13
N VAL A 482 -6.44 -4.42 4.15
CA VAL A 482 -6.83 -4.14 5.54
C VAL A 482 -5.71 -3.39 6.25
N GLY A 483 -6.06 -2.53 7.22
CA GLY A 483 -5.12 -1.73 7.98
C GLY A 483 -3.95 -2.53 8.59
N ALA A 484 -2.82 -1.84 8.76
CA ALA A 484 -1.59 -2.45 9.26
C ALA A 484 -1.71 -3.00 10.70
N ASP A 485 -2.70 -2.56 11.47
CA ASP A 485 -3.03 -3.07 12.80
C ASP A 485 -3.43 -4.57 12.78
N GLN A 486 -4.00 -5.06 11.67
CA GLN A 486 -4.41 -6.46 11.51
C GLN A 486 -3.28 -7.38 11.02
N THR A 487 -2.05 -6.89 10.90
CA THR A 487 -0.92 -7.65 10.33
C THR A 487 -0.63 -8.95 11.08
N LEU A 488 -0.68 -8.94 12.42
CA LEU A 488 -0.44 -10.16 13.21
C LEU A 488 -1.54 -11.19 12.96
N HIS A 489 -2.79 -10.75 12.99
CA HIS A 489 -3.97 -11.58 12.77
C HIS A 489 -3.93 -12.28 11.40
N PHE A 490 -3.74 -11.54 10.31
CA PHE A 490 -3.66 -12.15 8.97
C PHE A 490 -2.45 -13.09 8.81
N LYS A 491 -1.32 -12.83 9.49
CA LYS A 491 -0.21 -13.79 9.53
C LYS A 491 -0.63 -15.11 10.21
N GLN A 492 -1.40 -15.04 11.29
CA GLN A 492 -1.92 -16.23 11.97
C GLN A 492 -2.94 -16.96 11.09
N VAL A 493 -3.90 -16.24 10.50
CA VAL A 493 -4.88 -16.80 9.54
C VAL A 493 -4.18 -17.53 8.40
N PHE A 494 -3.23 -16.89 7.70
CA PHE A 494 -2.53 -17.51 6.58
C PHE A 494 -1.68 -18.71 6.98
N GLN A 495 -1.11 -18.71 8.20
CA GLN A 495 -0.40 -19.88 8.72
C GLN A 495 -1.35 -21.02 9.09
N ALA A 496 -2.53 -20.71 9.65
CA ALA A 496 -3.56 -21.70 9.96
C ALA A 496 -4.06 -22.39 8.68
N VAL A 497 -4.32 -21.62 7.62
CA VAL A 497 -4.70 -22.13 6.28
C VAL A 497 -3.62 -23.07 5.71
N LYS A 498 -2.33 -22.72 5.88
CA LYS A 498 -1.22 -23.59 5.47
C LYS A 498 -1.15 -24.88 6.29
N LYS A 499 -1.34 -24.80 7.62
CA LYS A 499 -1.33 -25.96 8.52
C LYS A 499 -2.44 -26.96 8.18
N ILE A 500 -3.64 -26.48 7.84
CA ILE A 500 -4.75 -27.36 7.45
C ILE A 500 -4.63 -27.94 6.03
N GLY A 501 -3.67 -27.44 5.24
CA GLY A 501 -3.33 -27.96 3.92
C GLY A 501 -4.14 -27.35 2.77
N TRP A 502 -4.83 -26.22 3.00
CA TRP A 502 -5.53 -25.50 1.93
C TRP A 502 -4.55 -24.71 1.06
N LYS A 503 -4.72 -24.79 -0.26
CA LYS A 503 -3.76 -24.25 -1.24
C LYS A 503 -4.31 -23.00 -1.91
N THR A 504 -3.75 -21.84 -1.58
CA THR A 504 -3.89 -20.59 -2.33
C THR A 504 -2.78 -19.62 -1.91
N GLU A 505 -2.54 -18.58 -2.71
CA GLU A 505 -1.61 -17.51 -2.36
C GLU A 505 -2.35 -16.36 -1.66
N PHE A 506 -1.69 -15.78 -0.66
CA PHE A 506 -2.25 -14.69 0.14
C PHE A 506 -1.36 -13.46 0.14
N ILE A 507 -1.99 -12.30 0.03
CA ILE A 507 -1.36 -10.99 0.18
C ILE A 507 -2.17 -10.17 1.18
N HIS A 508 -1.49 -9.61 2.17
CA HIS A 508 -2.05 -8.57 3.01
C HIS A 508 -1.43 -7.23 2.61
N ILE A 509 -2.25 -6.36 2.02
CA ILE A 509 -1.91 -4.95 1.78
C ILE A 509 -2.20 -4.22 3.09
N ALA A 510 -1.18 -4.21 3.97
CA ALA A 510 -1.22 -3.55 5.27
C ALA A 510 -1.14 -2.02 5.12
N HIS A 511 -2.27 -1.35 4.91
CA HIS A 511 -2.24 0.10 4.67
C HIS A 511 -1.93 0.91 5.94
N GLY A 512 -1.26 2.05 5.77
CA GLY A 512 -0.95 2.98 6.85
C GLY A 512 -2.13 3.86 7.26
N LEU A 513 -1.94 4.70 8.28
CA LEU A 513 -2.99 5.58 8.80
C LEU A 513 -3.15 6.88 7.98
N ILE A 514 -4.32 7.50 8.09
CA ILE A 514 -4.52 8.90 7.68
C ILE A 514 -4.08 9.81 8.83
N ARG A 515 -3.37 10.90 8.53
CA ARG A 515 -2.86 11.90 9.48
C ARG A 515 -3.20 13.32 9.04
N TRP A 516 -3.38 14.22 10.01
CA TRP A 516 -3.39 15.67 9.72
C TRP A 516 -1.94 16.18 9.66
N PRO A 517 -1.68 17.31 9.00
CA PRO A 517 -0.37 17.97 9.06
C PRO A 517 0.10 18.24 10.50
N THR A 518 -0.85 18.51 11.40
CA THR A 518 -0.62 18.81 12.82
C THR A 518 -0.54 17.58 13.73
N GLY A 519 -0.69 16.36 13.21
CA GLY A 519 -0.60 15.13 14.00
C GLY A 519 -1.70 14.10 13.71
N LYS A 520 -2.22 13.46 14.77
CA LYS A 520 -3.21 12.39 14.64
C LYS A 520 -4.47 12.90 13.93
N PHE A 521 -5.03 12.08 13.04
CA PHE A 521 -6.30 12.33 12.37
C PHE A 521 -7.48 12.04 13.32
N SER A 522 -7.53 12.77 14.44
CA SER A 522 -8.60 12.71 15.43
C SER A 522 -9.21 14.08 15.63
N THR A 523 -10.52 14.16 15.84
CA THR A 523 -11.16 15.41 16.29
C THR A 523 -10.75 15.74 17.74
N ARG A 524 -10.92 16.99 18.13
CA ARG A 524 -10.89 17.37 19.56
C ARG A 524 -12.04 16.62 20.25
N LYS A 525 -11.75 15.80 21.26
CA LYS A 525 -12.68 14.91 22.01
C LYS A 525 -12.97 13.52 21.41
N GLY A 526 -12.21 13.02 20.44
CA GLY A 526 -12.23 11.59 20.08
C GLY A 526 -13.37 11.11 19.18
N ASP A 527 -14.14 12.02 18.56
CA ASP A 527 -15.13 11.69 17.55
C ASP A 527 -14.47 11.30 16.21
N THR A 528 -15.06 10.32 15.52
CA THR A 528 -14.60 9.83 14.21
C THR A 528 -14.94 10.84 13.11
N ILE A 529 -14.01 11.09 12.19
CA ILE A 529 -14.29 11.95 11.04
C ILE A 529 -15.10 11.15 10.01
N HIS A 530 -16.33 11.59 9.77
CA HIS A 530 -17.23 10.99 8.78
C HIS A 530 -16.78 11.35 7.37
N LEU A 531 -16.77 10.36 6.48
CA LEU A 531 -16.35 10.54 5.09
C LEU A 531 -17.27 11.50 4.32
N SER A 532 -18.57 11.50 4.61
CA SER A 532 -19.54 12.44 4.02
C SER A 532 -19.11 13.90 4.20
N ASN A 533 -18.69 14.27 5.41
CA ASN A 533 -18.21 15.63 5.72
C ASN A 533 -16.95 16.00 4.93
N VAL A 534 -16.07 15.03 4.67
CA VAL A 534 -14.86 15.22 3.87
C VAL A 534 -15.25 15.45 2.40
N ILE A 535 -16.15 14.63 1.86
CA ILE A 535 -16.65 14.77 0.49
C ILE A 535 -17.33 16.13 0.29
N ASP A 536 -18.22 16.53 1.20
CA ASP A 536 -18.92 17.81 1.13
C ASP A 536 -17.93 18.99 1.15
N LYS A 537 -16.89 18.91 1.98
CA LYS A 537 -15.84 19.94 2.04
C LYS A 537 -15.02 19.99 0.75
N ALA A 538 -14.72 18.85 0.14
CA ALA A 538 -14.05 18.76 -1.15
C ALA A 538 -14.91 19.37 -2.27
N ILE A 539 -16.20 19.04 -2.32
CA ILE A 539 -17.16 19.61 -3.28
C ILE A 539 -17.25 21.13 -3.13
N LYS A 540 -17.34 21.65 -1.90
CA LYS A 540 -17.34 23.10 -1.63
C LYS A 540 -16.06 23.77 -2.13
N LYS A 541 -14.90 23.15 -1.95
CA LYS A 541 -13.61 23.67 -2.45
C LYS A 541 -13.54 23.61 -3.98
N ALA A 542 -13.92 22.49 -4.60
CA ALA A 542 -13.97 22.34 -6.06
C ALA A 542 -14.93 23.36 -6.70
N THR A 543 -16.08 23.61 -6.07
CA THR A 543 -17.04 24.63 -6.52
C THR A 543 -16.42 26.02 -6.52
N LYS A 544 -15.63 26.38 -5.51
CA LYS A 544 -14.93 27.68 -5.46
C LYS A 544 -13.91 27.80 -6.60
N ILE A 545 -13.11 26.77 -6.85
CA ILE A 545 -12.13 26.71 -7.94
C ILE A 545 -12.83 26.83 -9.31
N ALA A 546 -13.96 26.14 -9.49
CA ALA A 546 -14.74 26.20 -10.72
C ALA A 546 -15.34 27.58 -10.99
N LYS A 547 -15.73 28.33 -9.93
CA LYS A 547 -16.27 29.70 -10.08
C LYS A 547 -15.24 30.68 -10.66
N SER A 548 -13.96 30.50 -10.36
CA SER A 548 -12.86 31.32 -10.90
C SER A 548 -12.41 30.95 -12.33
N SER A 549 -12.95 29.89 -12.94
CA SER A 549 -12.58 29.45 -14.30
C SER A 549 -13.49 30.06 -15.37
N LEU A 550 -12.91 30.49 -16.50
CA LEU A 550 -13.62 31.04 -17.67
C LEU A 550 -14.56 30.02 -18.34
N ILE A 551 -14.32 28.71 -18.15
CA ILE A 551 -15.10 27.60 -18.74
C ILE A 551 -16.53 27.52 -18.19
N ASN A 552 -16.76 28.16 -17.03
CA ASN A 552 -18.02 28.21 -16.32
C ASN A 552 -19.19 28.79 -17.16
N LYS A 553 -18.92 29.53 -18.24
CA LYS A 553 -19.95 30.13 -19.12
C LYS A 553 -20.51 29.16 -20.18
N THR A 554 -19.87 28.01 -20.42
CA THR A 554 -20.21 27.11 -21.55
C THR A 554 -20.80 25.76 -21.15
N LEU A 555 -20.90 25.47 -19.85
CA LEU A 555 -21.42 24.21 -19.33
C LEU A 555 -22.84 24.38 -18.80
N THR A 556 -23.69 23.37 -19.03
CA THR A 556 -25.00 23.28 -18.36
C THR A 556 -24.83 23.10 -16.85
N SER A 557 -25.87 23.40 -16.07
CA SER A 557 -25.89 23.20 -14.61
C SER A 557 -25.53 21.77 -14.21
N THR A 558 -26.02 20.77 -14.96
CA THR A 558 -25.74 19.35 -14.72
C THR A 558 -24.28 19.01 -15.01
N GLN A 559 -23.75 19.39 -16.19
CA GLN A 559 -22.35 19.16 -16.55
C GLN A 559 -21.38 19.80 -15.55
N LYS A 560 -21.72 20.99 -15.05
CA LYS A 560 -20.95 21.69 -14.04
C LYS A 560 -20.93 20.93 -12.71
N LYS A 561 -22.08 20.42 -12.26
CA LYS A 561 -22.18 19.60 -11.04
C LYS A 561 -21.35 18.32 -11.17
N ASP A 562 -21.45 17.63 -12.31
CA ASP A 562 -20.70 16.40 -12.57
C ASP A 562 -19.19 16.64 -12.61
N MET A 563 -18.74 17.74 -13.24
CA MET A 563 -17.34 18.15 -13.24
C MET A 563 -16.85 18.45 -11.82
N ILE A 564 -17.59 19.24 -11.04
CA ILE A 564 -17.23 19.58 -9.65
C ILE A 564 -17.09 18.31 -8.80
N ASN A 565 -18.04 17.38 -8.93
CA ASN A 565 -18.01 16.11 -8.22
C ASN A 565 -16.80 15.28 -8.65
N ALA A 566 -16.55 15.15 -9.95
CA ALA A 566 -15.40 14.41 -10.47
C ALA A 566 -14.07 14.97 -9.96
N VAL A 567 -13.92 16.30 -9.89
CA VAL A 567 -12.72 16.97 -9.38
C VAL A 567 -12.56 16.77 -7.87
N ALA A 568 -13.65 16.92 -7.10
CA ALA A 568 -13.62 16.73 -5.65
C ALA A 568 -13.25 15.29 -5.26
N ILE A 569 -13.88 14.30 -5.90
CA ILE A 569 -13.63 12.88 -5.65
C ILE A 569 -12.25 12.47 -6.18
N GLY A 570 -11.86 12.96 -7.36
CA GLY A 570 -10.52 12.73 -7.92
C GLY A 570 -9.40 13.23 -7.02
N ALA A 571 -9.59 14.38 -6.37
CA ALA A 571 -8.66 14.91 -5.38
C ALA A 571 -8.51 14.00 -4.16
N ILE A 572 -9.64 13.56 -3.57
CA ILE A 572 -9.64 12.66 -2.42
C ILE A 572 -8.95 11.34 -2.74
N LYS A 573 -9.34 10.69 -3.85
CA LYS A 573 -8.75 9.41 -4.27
C LYS A 573 -7.26 9.53 -4.57
N PHE A 574 -6.85 10.54 -5.33
CA PHE A 574 -5.45 10.69 -5.70
C PHE A 574 -4.55 10.90 -4.48
N ASN A 575 -4.99 11.71 -3.51
CA ASN A 575 -4.21 11.94 -2.29
C ASN A 575 -3.91 10.67 -1.50
N ASP A 576 -4.85 9.73 -1.50
CA ASP A 576 -4.68 8.43 -0.85
C ASP A 576 -3.78 7.51 -1.68
N LEU A 577 -3.97 7.49 -2.99
CA LEU A 577 -3.30 6.56 -3.90
C LEU A 577 -1.88 6.98 -4.31
N VAL A 578 -1.49 8.25 -4.15
CA VAL A 578 -0.17 8.77 -4.58
C VAL A 578 0.99 8.22 -3.74
N GLN A 579 0.72 7.78 -2.51
CA GLN A 579 1.70 7.14 -1.64
C GLN A 579 1.57 5.61 -1.69
N ASP A 580 2.67 4.90 -1.42
CA ASP A 580 2.62 3.45 -1.24
C ASP A 580 1.61 3.09 -0.13
N PRO A 581 0.71 2.10 -0.32
CA PRO A 581 -0.33 1.77 0.64
C PRO A 581 0.17 1.64 2.09
N LYS A 582 1.37 1.08 2.26
CA LYS A 582 1.99 0.82 3.58
C LYS A 582 2.38 2.08 4.35
N ARG A 583 2.45 3.23 3.68
CA ARG A 583 2.81 4.50 4.30
C ARG A 583 1.57 5.19 4.84
N ASP A 584 1.76 5.93 5.92
CA ASP A 584 0.79 6.89 6.41
C ASP A 584 0.62 8.01 5.37
N ILE A 585 -0.61 8.52 5.20
CA ILE A 585 -0.91 9.64 4.32
C ILE A 585 -1.23 10.90 5.13
N ILE A 586 -0.74 12.03 4.65
CA ILE A 586 -1.06 13.34 5.25
C ILE A 586 -2.20 13.95 4.45
N PHE A 587 -3.30 14.26 5.13
CA PHE A 587 -4.47 14.88 4.52
C PHE A 587 -4.36 16.41 4.62
N ASP A 588 -3.85 17.05 3.58
CA ASP A 588 -3.68 18.51 3.51
C ASP A 588 -4.58 19.12 2.43
N TRP A 589 -5.60 19.85 2.84
CA TRP A 589 -6.58 20.47 1.93
C TRP A 589 -5.97 21.43 0.89
N ASN A 590 -4.81 22.03 1.18
CA ASN A 590 -4.15 22.94 0.24
C ASN A 590 -3.42 22.17 -0.86
N LYS A 591 -2.82 21.03 -0.50
CA LYS A 591 -2.13 20.13 -1.46
C LYS A 591 -3.11 19.33 -2.30
N ILE A 592 -4.16 18.79 -1.68
CA ILE A 592 -5.11 17.86 -2.30
C ILE A 592 -5.88 18.50 -3.46
N MET A 593 -6.26 19.77 -3.31
CA MET A 593 -7.10 20.49 -4.27
C MET A 593 -6.30 21.34 -5.27
N GLY A 594 -4.96 21.28 -5.25
CA GLY A 594 -4.13 22.11 -6.12
C GLY A 594 -4.33 21.80 -7.59
N LEU A 595 -4.38 22.81 -8.47
CA LEU A 595 -4.31 22.64 -9.93
C LEU A 595 -2.87 22.64 -10.47
N GLN A 596 -1.90 22.76 -9.56
CA GLN A 596 -0.47 22.66 -9.81
C GLN A 596 0.12 21.69 -8.79
N GLY A 597 1.16 20.96 -9.18
CA GLY A 597 1.82 19.98 -8.33
C GLY A 597 1.14 18.61 -8.33
N ASP A 598 1.35 17.84 -7.26
CA ASP A 598 1.09 16.39 -7.22
C ASP A 598 -0.31 16.08 -6.73
N SER A 599 -1.31 16.34 -7.59
CA SER A 599 -2.72 16.20 -7.25
C SER A 599 -3.56 15.53 -8.34
N GLY A 600 -4.73 15.00 -7.94
CA GLY A 600 -5.72 14.46 -8.86
C GLY A 600 -6.30 15.52 -9.82
N PRO A 601 -6.70 16.71 -9.32
CA PRO A 601 -7.16 17.81 -10.16
C PRO A 601 -6.14 18.24 -11.21
N TYR A 602 -4.83 18.22 -10.91
CA TYR A 602 -3.78 18.52 -11.90
C TYR A 602 -3.79 17.53 -13.07
N LEU A 603 -3.96 16.23 -12.80
CA LEU A 603 -4.06 15.20 -13.85
C LEU A 603 -5.34 15.36 -14.68
N GLN A 604 -6.48 15.59 -14.02
CA GLN A 604 -7.77 15.80 -14.68
C GLN A 604 -7.73 17.06 -15.57
N TYR A 605 -7.13 18.14 -15.07
CA TYR A 605 -6.96 19.37 -15.82
C TYR A 605 -6.03 19.19 -17.04
N THR A 606 -4.93 18.44 -16.88
CA THR A 606 -4.03 18.12 -18.00
C THR A 606 -4.75 17.29 -19.07
N TYR A 607 -5.59 16.33 -18.67
CA TYR A 607 -6.43 15.58 -19.60
C TYR A 607 -7.45 16.48 -20.32
N ALA A 608 -8.14 17.37 -19.60
CA ALA A 608 -9.08 18.34 -20.19
C ALA A 608 -8.36 19.28 -21.17
N ARG A 609 -7.14 19.70 -20.87
CA ARG A 609 -6.29 20.49 -21.78
C ARG A 609 -5.99 19.73 -23.07
N CYS A 610 -5.60 18.46 -22.99
CA CYS A 610 -5.41 17.63 -24.19
C CYS A 610 -6.69 17.58 -25.03
N LYS A 611 -7.86 17.36 -24.38
CA LYS A 611 -9.16 17.36 -25.06
C LYS A 611 -9.50 18.70 -25.71
N SER A 612 -9.17 19.82 -25.05
CA SER A 612 -9.38 21.14 -25.65
C SER A 612 -8.53 21.38 -26.90
N VAL A 613 -7.29 20.87 -26.96
CA VAL A 613 -6.44 20.97 -28.16
C VAL A 613 -7.01 20.12 -29.28
N LEU A 614 -7.35 18.86 -28.99
CA LEU A 614 -7.91 17.91 -29.94
C LEU A 614 -9.29 18.35 -30.49
N ALA A 615 -10.05 19.13 -29.72
CA ALA A 615 -11.32 19.69 -30.18
C ALA A 615 -11.16 20.92 -31.10
N LYS A 616 -10.00 21.59 -31.08
CA LYS A 616 -9.74 22.82 -31.86
C LYS A 616 -9.05 22.54 -33.20
N THR A 617 -8.31 21.44 -33.31
CA THR A 617 -7.65 21.08 -34.57
C THR A 617 -8.68 20.65 -35.62
N LYS A 618 -8.38 20.92 -36.90
CA LYS A 618 -9.14 20.40 -38.05
C LYS A 618 -8.67 19.00 -38.47
N ILE A 619 -7.56 18.52 -37.90
CA ILE A 619 -6.96 17.24 -38.22
C ILE A 619 -7.75 16.12 -37.55
N LYS A 620 -8.26 15.17 -38.34
CA LYS A 620 -8.93 13.97 -37.81
C LYS A 620 -7.96 13.09 -37.02
N GLU A 621 -8.49 12.27 -36.12
CA GLU A 621 -7.73 11.38 -35.23
C GLU A 621 -6.60 10.65 -35.98
N GLN A 622 -5.35 10.94 -35.61
CA GLN A 622 -4.15 10.34 -36.20
C GLN A 622 -3.72 9.15 -35.34
N LYS A 623 -4.08 7.94 -35.77
CA LYS A 623 -3.73 6.71 -35.04
C LYS A 623 -2.36 6.15 -35.44
N ASN A 624 -1.95 6.35 -36.69
CA ASN A 624 -0.66 5.94 -37.23
C ASN A 624 0.09 7.14 -37.80
N LEU A 625 1.41 7.11 -37.68
CA LEU A 625 2.29 8.02 -38.40
C LEU A 625 3.23 7.19 -39.28
N ASN A 626 3.22 7.46 -40.59
CA ASN A 626 4.07 6.72 -41.51
C ASN A 626 5.55 6.97 -41.26
N ASN A 627 5.92 8.19 -40.82
CA ASN A 627 7.29 8.59 -40.51
C ASN A 627 7.31 9.62 -39.38
N LEU A 628 8.42 9.64 -38.63
CA LEU A 628 8.74 10.74 -37.72
C LEU A 628 9.11 12.01 -38.50
N PRO A 629 8.88 13.21 -37.91
CA PRO A 629 9.48 14.44 -38.42
C PRO A 629 11.01 14.32 -38.49
N GLN A 630 11.63 14.96 -39.49
CA GLN A 630 13.10 15.00 -39.63
C GLN A 630 13.80 15.56 -38.37
N GLN A 631 13.16 16.50 -37.68
CA GLN A 631 13.64 17.07 -36.44
C GLN A 631 12.56 16.99 -35.37
N ILE A 632 12.91 16.38 -34.24
CA ILE A 632 12.08 16.25 -33.04
C ILE A 632 12.79 17.03 -31.93
N ASN A 633 12.06 17.86 -31.20
CA ASN A 633 12.64 18.60 -30.07
C ASN A 633 12.77 17.71 -28.81
N HIS A 634 13.43 18.24 -27.79
CA HIS A 634 13.69 17.51 -26.55
C HIS A 634 12.39 17.08 -25.85
N GLU A 635 11.40 17.96 -25.77
CA GLU A 635 10.13 17.70 -25.09
C GLU A 635 9.28 16.65 -25.81
N GLU A 636 9.28 16.65 -27.14
CA GLU A 636 8.64 15.62 -27.97
C GLU A 636 9.32 14.25 -27.79
N GLN A 637 10.66 14.22 -27.75
CA GLN A 637 11.41 13.00 -27.49
C GLN A 637 11.12 12.47 -26.08
N GLN A 638 11.07 13.35 -25.07
CA GLN A 638 10.74 12.98 -23.70
C GLN A 638 9.35 12.34 -23.58
N LEU A 639 8.37 12.83 -24.34
CA LEU A 639 7.04 12.20 -24.40
C LEU A 639 7.10 10.77 -24.97
N LEU A 640 7.80 10.58 -26.08
CA LEU A 640 8.01 9.24 -26.66
C LEU A 640 8.71 8.28 -25.68
N ASP A 641 9.72 8.77 -24.96
CA ASP A 641 10.46 8.00 -23.95
C ASP A 641 9.59 7.64 -22.73
N ILE A 642 8.60 8.45 -22.37
CA ILE A 642 7.71 8.13 -21.25
C ILE A 642 6.60 7.18 -21.68
N PHE A 643 6.10 7.29 -22.92
CA PHE A 643 4.97 6.50 -23.41
C PHE A 643 5.24 5.00 -23.44
N TYR A 644 6.43 4.58 -23.86
CA TYR A 644 6.73 3.13 -23.93
C TYR A 644 6.66 2.44 -22.56
N GLN A 645 6.89 3.18 -21.47
CA GLN A 645 6.91 2.66 -20.10
C GLN A 645 5.50 2.41 -19.53
N PHE A 646 4.43 2.90 -20.17
CA PHE A 646 3.10 2.84 -19.55
C PHE A 646 2.68 1.42 -19.20
N LYS A 647 2.87 0.50 -20.15
CA LYS A 647 2.58 -0.93 -19.98
C LYS A 647 3.37 -1.52 -18.82
N GLU A 648 4.64 -1.16 -18.68
CA GLU A 648 5.51 -1.60 -17.60
C GLU A 648 5.03 -1.10 -16.25
N LYS A 649 4.58 0.15 -16.16
CA LYS A 649 4.08 0.74 -14.92
C LYS A 649 2.75 0.15 -14.44
N ILE A 650 1.87 -0.24 -15.36
CA ILE A 650 0.65 -0.99 -15.01
C ILE A 650 1.02 -2.35 -14.41
N ILE A 651 1.94 -3.07 -15.05
CA ILE A 651 2.40 -4.38 -14.56
C ILE A 651 3.11 -4.20 -13.21
N GLU A 652 4.03 -3.26 -13.09
CA GLU A 652 4.76 -2.95 -11.86
C GLU A 652 3.80 -2.64 -10.69
N SER A 653 2.74 -1.86 -10.94
CA SER A 653 1.68 -1.58 -9.96
C SER A 653 1.05 -2.87 -9.40
N ALA A 654 0.68 -3.81 -10.29
CA ALA A 654 0.11 -5.10 -9.88
C ALA A 654 1.12 -5.96 -9.09
N GLN A 655 2.39 -5.99 -9.53
CA GLN A 655 3.46 -6.76 -8.88
C GLN A 655 3.81 -6.24 -7.48
N ARG A 656 3.70 -4.92 -7.29
CA ARG A 656 3.96 -4.23 -6.02
C ARG A 656 2.71 -4.12 -5.14
N PHE A 657 1.53 -4.43 -5.67
CA PHE A 657 0.25 -4.18 -5.03
C PHE A 657 0.10 -2.70 -4.63
N SER A 658 0.51 -1.78 -5.51
CA SER A 658 0.65 -0.36 -5.16
C SER A 658 0.21 0.55 -6.31
N PRO A 659 -0.98 1.17 -6.20
CA PRO A 659 -1.49 2.14 -7.17
C PRO A 659 -0.60 3.38 -7.34
N SER A 660 0.24 3.70 -6.34
CA SER A 660 1.17 4.83 -6.40
C SER A 660 2.12 4.79 -7.58
N VAL A 661 2.44 3.61 -8.10
CA VAL A 661 3.25 3.45 -9.32
C VAL A 661 2.56 4.13 -10.51
N ILE A 662 1.25 3.94 -10.65
CA ILE A 662 0.45 4.58 -11.69
C ILE A 662 0.36 6.08 -11.42
N CYS A 663 0.08 6.50 -10.18
CA CYS A 663 0.02 7.93 -9.82
C CYS A 663 1.28 8.69 -10.21
N GLN A 664 2.45 8.18 -9.81
CA GLN A 664 3.75 8.80 -10.11
C GLN A 664 4.02 8.83 -11.61
N TYR A 665 3.68 7.77 -12.34
CA TYR A 665 3.81 7.74 -13.79
C TYR A 665 2.94 8.79 -14.48
N LEU A 666 1.66 8.90 -14.10
CA LEU A 666 0.76 9.89 -14.68
C LEU A 666 1.19 11.33 -14.37
N LEU A 667 1.76 11.59 -13.19
CA LEU A 667 2.35 12.89 -12.87
C LEU A 667 3.51 13.22 -13.81
N SER A 668 4.40 12.26 -14.07
CA SER A 668 5.50 12.44 -15.02
C SER A 668 5.00 12.72 -16.44
N VAL A 669 3.98 11.98 -16.91
CA VAL A 669 3.33 12.22 -18.22
C VAL A 669 2.72 13.62 -18.28
N ALA A 670 1.97 14.02 -17.25
CA ALA A 670 1.31 15.31 -17.22
C ALA A 670 2.30 16.47 -17.20
N ARG A 671 3.40 16.35 -16.44
CA ARG A 671 4.48 17.35 -16.40
C ARG A 671 5.16 17.48 -17.77
N ALA A 672 5.58 16.37 -18.37
CA ALA A 672 6.22 16.36 -19.68
C ALA A 672 5.32 16.96 -20.77
N TYR A 673 4.03 16.61 -20.78
CA TYR A 673 3.09 17.18 -21.75
C TYR A 673 2.86 18.69 -21.53
N ASN A 674 2.74 19.12 -20.28
CA ASN A 674 2.52 20.53 -19.98
C ASN A 674 3.74 21.40 -20.34
N GLU A 675 4.94 20.87 -20.16
CA GLU A 675 6.17 21.50 -20.62
C GLU A 675 6.19 21.60 -22.15
N PHE A 676 5.96 20.48 -22.86
CA PHE A 676 5.81 20.45 -24.32
C PHE A 676 4.78 21.46 -24.83
N TYR A 677 3.57 21.47 -24.26
CA TYR A 677 2.48 22.37 -24.62
C TYR A 677 2.83 23.85 -24.40
N SER A 678 3.62 24.16 -23.37
CA SER A 678 4.03 25.54 -23.05
C SER A 678 5.09 26.08 -23.98
N LYS A 679 6.00 25.22 -24.46
CA LYS A 679 7.15 25.60 -25.29
C LYS A 679 6.85 25.56 -26.79
N HIS A 680 5.98 24.65 -27.22
CA HIS A 680 5.79 24.35 -28.64
C HIS A 680 4.34 24.56 -29.07
N LYS A 681 4.16 25.36 -30.13
CA LYS A 681 2.84 25.58 -30.73
C LYS A 681 2.35 24.28 -31.39
N ILE A 682 1.15 23.83 -31.06
CA ILE A 682 0.59 22.60 -31.64
C ILE A 682 -0.18 22.91 -32.94
N ILE A 683 -1.25 23.71 -32.83
CA ILE A 683 -2.16 24.01 -33.95
C ILE A 683 -1.55 25.09 -34.85
N GLY A 684 -1.56 24.88 -36.16
CA GLY A 684 -1.00 25.78 -37.15
C GLY A 684 0.53 25.77 -37.21
N ASP A 685 1.17 24.74 -36.66
CA ASP A 685 2.61 24.48 -36.79
C ASP A 685 2.88 23.51 -37.94
N LYS A 686 4.10 23.55 -38.53
CA LYS A 686 4.50 22.63 -39.61
C LYS A 686 4.45 21.16 -39.17
N GLN A 687 4.63 20.87 -37.88
CA GLN A 687 4.56 19.54 -37.30
C GLN A 687 3.23 19.24 -36.60
N GLU A 688 2.15 19.97 -36.92
CA GLU A 688 0.84 19.84 -36.24
C GLU A 688 0.36 18.39 -36.16
N ILE A 689 0.47 17.61 -37.24
CA ILE A 689 0.08 16.18 -37.29
C ILE A 689 0.77 15.37 -36.18
N PHE A 690 2.09 15.49 -36.06
CA PHE A 690 2.87 14.76 -35.04
C PHE A 690 2.55 15.23 -33.62
N ARG A 691 2.40 16.54 -33.42
CA ARG A 691 2.08 17.13 -32.12
C ARG A 691 0.67 16.78 -31.65
N ILE A 692 -0.29 16.69 -32.57
CA ILE A 692 -1.64 16.18 -32.31
C ILE A 692 -1.59 14.69 -31.95
N PHE A 693 -0.78 13.88 -32.64
CA PHE A 693 -0.57 12.48 -32.30
C PHE A 693 -0.04 12.30 -30.86
N LEU A 694 0.97 13.07 -30.45
CA LEU A 694 1.51 13.03 -29.08
C LEU A 694 0.46 13.49 -28.04
N THR A 695 -0.33 14.50 -28.39
CA THR A 695 -1.44 14.99 -27.55
C THR A 695 -2.51 13.91 -27.35
N GLN A 696 -2.84 13.17 -28.41
CA GLN A 696 -3.78 12.06 -28.36
C GLN A 696 -3.24 10.91 -27.50
N ALA A 697 -1.97 10.55 -27.66
CA ALA A 697 -1.32 9.51 -26.85
C ALA A 697 -1.31 9.89 -25.36
N THR A 698 -0.96 11.15 -25.05
CA THR A 698 -1.04 11.69 -23.68
C THR A 698 -2.45 11.58 -23.11
N SER A 699 -3.46 12.05 -23.86
CA SER A 699 -4.87 12.00 -23.45
C SER A 699 -5.31 10.58 -23.13
N ASN A 700 -4.91 9.62 -23.96
CA ASN A 700 -5.23 8.21 -23.85
C ASN A 700 -4.54 7.54 -22.64
N VAL A 701 -3.28 7.88 -22.37
CA VAL A 701 -2.54 7.44 -21.18
C VAL A 701 -3.21 7.96 -19.91
N LEU A 702 -3.49 9.27 -19.85
CA LEU A 702 -4.13 9.89 -18.69
C LEU A 702 -5.51 9.29 -18.44
N LYS A 703 -6.35 9.14 -19.49
CA LYS A 703 -7.69 8.54 -19.35
C LYS A 703 -7.61 7.11 -18.83
N THR A 704 -6.71 6.29 -19.38
CA THR A 704 -6.57 4.90 -18.96
C THR A 704 -6.06 4.82 -17.53
N GLY A 705 -5.00 5.57 -17.19
CA GLY A 705 -4.43 5.56 -15.85
C GLY A 705 -5.37 6.09 -14.78
N LEU A 706 -6.10 7.19 -15.05
CA LEU A 706 -7.12 7.71 -14.14
C LEU A 706 -8.23 6.68 -13.90
N ASN A 707 -8.69 5.98 -14.94
CA ASN A 707 -9.66 4.89 -14.79
C ASN A 707 -9.12 3.73 -13.93
N LEU A 708 -7.83 3.39 -14.07
CA LEU A 708 -7.21 2.38 -13.19
C LEU A 708 -7.21 2.81 -11.72
N LEU A 709 -7.06 4.10 -11.45
CA LEU A 709 -7.16 4.68 -10.10
C LEU A 709 -8.61 4.88 -9.63
N GLY A 710 -9.61 4.57 -10.47
CA GLY A 710 -11.02 4.86 -10.19
C GLY A 710 -11.31 6.37 -10.15
N ILE A 711 -10.53 7.18 -10.84
CA ILE A 711 -10.73 8.63 -10.93
C ILE A 711 -11.37 8.95 -12.28
N LYS A 712 -12.52 9.62 -12.26
CA LYS A 712 -13.23 10.02 -13.47
C LYS A 712 -12.43 11.08 -14.25
N ALA A 713 -12.15 10.81 -15.51
CA ALA A 713 -11.54 11.79 -16.42
C ALA A 713 -12.61 12.77 -16.94
N VAL A 714 -12.38 14.08 -16.78
CA VAL A 714 -13.29 15.15 -17.23
C VAL A 714 -12.76 15.81 -18.50
N GLU A 715 -13.58 15.85 -19.55
CA GLU A 715 -13.14 16.38 -20.86
C GLU A 715 -13.10 17.92 -20.91
N LYS A 716 -13.80 18.59 -19.99
CA LYS A 716 -13.82 20.05 -19.84
C LYS A 716 -13.67 20.37 -18.35
N MET A 717 -12.75 21.27 -18.00
CA MET A 717 -12.43 21.64 -16.62
C MET A 717 -11.88 23.06 -16.52
#